data_AF-U5E7H5-F1
#
_entry.id   AF-U5E7H5-F1
#
_cell.length_a   1.000
_cell.length_b   1.000
_cell.length_c   1.000
_cell.angle_alpha   90.00
_cell.angle_beta   90.00
_cell.angle_gamma   90.00
#
_symmetry.space_group_name_H-M   'P 1'
#
loop_
_entity.id
_entity.type
_entity.pdbx_description
1 polymer ?
#
loop_
_entity_poly.entity_id
_entity_poly.type
_entity_poly.pdbx_seq_one_letter_code
_entity_poly.pdbx_strand_id
1 'polypeptide(L)'
;MTIRPVHSSFPVSSGFRTPDRPDHEGIDIAAPIGTPILAPVDAVVVEGADRPPGAVSGFGNWVWLDAQDGHGVDLIFGHMRHASILVKHGDRVRAGEQIASVGSEGESTGPHLHFEVWGPPGRVGGQARNPQGFLAGAVDPGAQVDTGTETGDDAFPLPRGFYFGPLEGPASSISGLHGSERPEWIAGLKRWQRAQRVAETGVYDDATADAARAVQFAHGFVPDGLIGPATWQAGLTGDTAGTTTGARPRTLHLVDHAAARPGARAVRADGYHGAVRYLVDSPERGLINKKLLPEEAAGYLELDMPLVSNWQKGKNATADWRRGFDGGVADARAADDWHRHCGGPAGAPIFFSIDDDLSLAEWNSMASHYLRGAASVLGKQRVGAYCKFLACEWAVQDDVVGTCRDGSGKRFLWQPNTWLNGRPLGTVSEHACLFQRLIHPRDHVTVAGINVDVNDTLTADFGQWQFAAEPVVPEPEPVVPDRISVREPEGYEIAWHPGPGSRAGHGPYKRIYLHTTENQDWIGRAENVADGQAVRRDGSYHYIVDDNHIIQTVTTKNAAWGVPVRGVDDGNHDSVHIAMVGTSGAIPRWTGENPNRETNPKTRQGWLEHDKMLDMVAFTVATVSTEHGIPIERVDIAGVGDDRHGVSSHNNYTFGSVRLKGFKDGTHWDVPDSFPYDVVLAAAKQYAALPVDPDRFPLPSGHYWGPLSGPAESWSNRFGNEPQASIDGLRRWQTLLGIPPTAVYDDATRDAAIAMQQAKGWPVSGHVFAGEWYGVVKDGWRLDAPRRFAPSARKVTDATGPGHTDRFGMAATDLGVMTRTPSGRILAVFGDTFRDPMVGGDDWRAPVALYSDTTRLDDGIVWHEAAGADSNYARQLWPYEHTDGRTVLPSDVITIGPDIFLHVMINQGLGNVVRTEIWRSGDDGKSWQPTGARFDAGLHGGFAQLWTWERDDDGWVYVFSTGFQRDKGLILRRVREDRITDPGAYEGWGWRDGRWGWGNPPTPVLEREPSAEKFGELCLRKIQNKWVLVNFDASTTGGYDIDLRLLDSPTDNLYLARKTTPLRGSAWGDEGNDRIAQLYGPSIVPGSTLDNLHLLVSQWNTAAGWPYRAMQFEIPRP
;
A
#
# COMPACT_ATOMS: atom_id res chain seq x y z
N MET A 1 11.86 -11.66 -22.21
CA MET A 1 13.32 -11.49 -22.50
C MET A 1 14.05 -11.83 -21.21
N THR A 2 15.14 -12.60 -21.26
CA THR A 2 15.89 -13.00 -20.05
C THR A 2 17.20 -12.21 -19.99
N ILE A 3 17.45 -11.51 -18.89
CA ILE A 3 18.65 -10.73 -18.59
C ILE A 3 19.55 -11.53 -17.65
N ARG A 4 20.88 -11.41 -17.75
CA ARG A 4 21.76 -12.00 -16.73
C ARG A 4 21.68 -11.20 -15.42
N PRO A 5 21.69 -11.85 -14.25
CA PRO A 5 21.58 -11.15 -12.98
C PRO A 5 22.81 -10.30 -12.63
N VAL A 6 23.97 -10.64 -13.21
CA VAL A 6 25.20 -9.83 -13.21
C VAL A 6 25.86 -9.97 -14.59
N HIS A 7 26.73 -9.04 -14.95
CA HIS A 7 27.39 -9.03 -16.26
C HIS A 7 28.23 -10.30 -16.51
N SER A 8 28.20 -10.88 -17.71
CA SER A 8 28.89 -12.14 -18.06
C SER A 8 30.42 -12.10 -17.94
N SER A 9 31.03 -10.91 -17.81
CA SER A 9 32.46 -10.77 -17.54
C SER A 9 32.88 -11.29 -16.16
N PHE A 10 31.93 -11.48 -15.24
CA PHE A 10 32.20 -12.08 -13.94
C PHE A 10 32.27 -13.60 -14.06
N PRO A 11 33.38 -14.24 -13.64
CA PRO A 11 33.54 -15.67 -13.81
C PRO A 11 32.65 -16.46 -12.84
N VAL A 12 32.10 -17.57 -13.32
CA VAL A 12 31.49 -18.59 -12.45
C VAL A 12 32.62 -19.28 -11.68
N SER A 13 32.71 -19.02 -10.39
CA SER A 13 33.73 -19.53 -9.48
C SER A 13 33.42 -20.92 -8.92
N SER A 14 32.13 -21.29 -8.86
CA SER A 14 31.66 -22.64 -8.50
C SER A 14 30.38 -22.97 -9.28
N GLY A 15 30.29 -24.19 -9.81
CA GLY A 15 29.18 -24.65 -10.65
C GLY A 15 28.10 -25.44 -9.89
N PHE A 16 26.97 -25.69 -10.56
CA PHE A 16 25.87 -26.51 -10.04
C PHE A 16 26.30 -27.97 -9.85
N ARG A 17 26.19 -28.48 -8.62
CA ARG A 17 26.47 -29.88 -8.23
C ARG A 17 27.77 -30.46 -8.82
N THR A 18 28.90 -29.80 -8.56
CA THR A 18 30.23 -30.30 -8.98
C THR A 18 30.64 -31.54 -8.16
N PRO A 19 31.63 -32.34 -8.62
CA PRO A 19 32.11 -33.51 -7.85
C PRO A 19 32.53 -33.18 -6.41
N ASP A 20 33.08 -31.97 -6.19
CA ASP A 20 33.54 -31.51 -4.89
C ASP A 20 32.43 -30.86 -4.03
N ARG A 21 31.29 -30.47 -4.66
CA ARG A 21 30.12 -29.88 -3.99
C ARG A 21 28.82 -30.46 -4.58
N PRO A 22 28.51 -31.75 -4.32
CA PRO A 22 27.37 -32.43 -4.93
C PRO A 22 26.00 -31.84 -4.54
N ASP A 23 25.93 -31.15 -3.40
CA ASP A 23 24.70 -30.53 -2.86
C ASP A 23 24.57 -29.02 -3.20
N HIS A 24 25.42 -28.49 -4.09
CA HIS A 24 25.37 -27.07 -4.47
C HIS A 24 24.24 -26.81 -5.48
N GLU A 25 23.14 -26.22 -5.01
CA GLU A 25 21.88 -26.03 -5.77
C GLU A 25 21.86 -24.79 -6.69
N GLY A 26 22.97 -24.08 -6.79
CA GLY A 26 23.11 -22.87 -7.62
C GLY A 26 24.44 -22.78 -8.36
N ILE A 27 24.78 -21.57 -8.80
CA ILE A 27 26.12 -21.19 -9.25
C ILE A 27 26.63 -20.01 -8.45
N ASP A 28 27.94 -19.95 -8.22
CA ASP A 28 28.59 -18.84 -7.54
C ASP A 28 29.32 -17.97 -8.56
N ILE A 29 28.83 -16.75 -8.80
CA ILE A 29 29.39 -15.80 -9.76
C ILE A 29 30.25 -14.78 -9.01
N ALA A 30 31.58 -14.86 -9.17
CA ALA A 30 32.50 -14.00 -8.42
C ALA A 30 32.45 -12.56 -8.93
N ALA A 31 31.99 -11.66 -8.08
CA ALA A 31 31.78 -10.24 -8.41
C ALA A 31 32.13 -9.36 -7.19
N PRO A 32 32.71 -8.16 -7.40
CA PRO A 32 33.03 -7.25 -6.30
C PRO A 32 31.80 -6.89 -5.45
N ILE A 33 32.02 -6.64 -4.15
CA ILE A 33 30.98 -6.09 -3.25
C ILE A 33 30.40 -4.81 -3.86
N GLY A 34 29.08 -4.69 -3.87
CA GLY A 34 28.35 -3.55 -4.42
C GLY A 34 27.98 -3.69 -5.90
N THR A 35 28.41 -4.76 -6.59
CA THR A 35 27.97 -5.05 -7.95
C THR A 35 26.43 -5.17 -8.00
N PRO A 36 25.72 -4.44 -8.88
CA PRO A 36 24.28 -4.56 -9.02
C PRO A 36 23.83 -5.99 -9.35
N ILE A 37 22.81 -6.47 -8.63
CA ILE A 37 22.11 -7.72 -8.94
C ILE A 37 20.79 -7.33 -9.59
N LEU A 38 20.54 -7.81 -10.81
CA LEU A 38 19.34 -7.51 -11.59
C LEU A 38 18.37 -8.69 -11.59
N ALA A 39 17.08 -8.40 -11.68
CA ALA A 39 16.04 -9.40 -11.94
C ALA A 39 16.21 -9.96 -13.37
N PRO A 40 16.41 -11.28 -13.55
CA PRO A 40 16.57 -11.87 -14.87
C PRO A 40 15.34 -11.78 -15.76
N VAL A 41 14.15 -11.76 -15.17
CA VAL A 41 12.84 -11.74 -15.84
C VAL A 41 11.85 -10.91 -15.01
N ASP A 42 10.69 -10.60 -15.58
CA ASP A 42 9.59 -9.99 -14.82
C ASP A 42 9.13 -10.99 -13.74
N ALA A 43 9.02 -10.53 -12.50
CA ALA A 43 8.75 -11.40 -11.36
C ALA A 43 8.08 -10.64 -10.19
N VAL A 44 7.53 -11.40 -9.24
CA VAL A 44 7.04 -10.89 -7.96
C VAL A 44 8.03 -11.28 -6.87
N VAL A 45 8.37 -10.35 -5.99
CA VAL A 45 9.29 -10.60 -4.86
C VAL A 45 8.55 -11.37 -3.78
N VAL A 46 9.01 -12.59 -3.49
CA VAL A 46 8.49 -13.46 -2.43
C VAL A 46 9.16 -13.14 -1.10
N GLU A 47 10.48 -12.93 -1.10
CA GLU A 47 11.21 -12.50 0.10
C GLU A 47 12.28 -11.46 -0.27
N GLY A 48 12.40 -10.41 0.54
CA GLY A 48 13.35 -9.31 0.32
C GLY A 48 13.70 -8.54 1.59
N ALA A 49 13.74 -7.21 1.51
CA ALA A 49 14.25 -6.31 2.54
C ALA A 49 13.47 -6.31 3.87
N ASP A 50 12.23 -6.79 3.84
CA ASP A 50 11.34 -6.92 4.99
C ASP A 50 11.70 -8.09 5.91
N ARG A 51 12.61 -8.99 5.50
CA ARG A 51 13.18 -10.00 6.40
C ARG A 51 14.25 -9.41 7.34
N PRO A 52 14.38 -9.92 8.58
CA PRO A 52 15.48 -9.53 9.46
C PRO A 52 16.86 -9.88 8.86
N PRO A 53 17.90 -9.05 9.11
CA PRO A 53 19.26 -9.35 8.67
C PRO A 53 19.76 -10.71 9.16
N GLY A 54 20.37 -11.50 8.27
CA GLY A 54 20.94 -12.81 8.59
C GLY A 54 19.92 -13.93 8.82
N ALA A 55 18.63 -13.70 8.52
CA ALA A 55 17.56 -14.64 8.83
C ALA A 55 17.51 -15.88 7.94
N VAL A 56 18.45 -16.07 7.00
CA VAL A 56 18.49 -17.20 6.06
C VAL A 56 19.77 -18.00 6.28
N SER A 57 19.62 -19.19 6.86
CA SER A 57 20.73 -20.10 7.14
C SER A 57 21.50 -20.43 5.86
N GLY A 58 22.84 -20.35 5.90
CA GLY A 58 23.72 -20.52 4.74
C GLY A 58 23.88 -19.25 3.89
N PHE A 59 22.77 -18.61 3.49
CA PHE A 59 22.80 -17.47 2.55
C PHE A 59 23.13 -16.12 3.21
N GLY A 60 22.92 -15.99 4.52
CA GLY A 60 22.96 -14.71 5.22
C GLY A 60 21.68 -13.91 4.92
N ASN A 61 21.69 -13.20 3.79
CA ASN A 61 20.49 -12.59 3.22
C ASN A 61 20.28 -13.07 1.80
N TRP A 62 19.03 -13.02 1.35
CA TRP A 62 18.66 -13.38 0.00
C TRP A 62 17.60 -12.45 -0.58
N VAL A 63 17.40 -12.54 -1.89
CA VAL A 63 16.15 -12.17 -2.56
C VAL A 63 15.60 -13.42 -3.21
N TRP A 64 14.29 -13.64 -3.08
CA TRP A 64 13.57 -14.70 -3.77
C TRP A 64 12.49 -14.08 -4.66
N LEU A 65 12.59 -14.34 -5.96
CA LEU A 65 11.62 -13.92 -6.96
C LEU A 65 10.80 -15.13 -7.44
N ASP A 66 9.48 -14.96 -7.47
CA ASP A 66 8.52 -15.85 -8.15
C ASP A 66 8.32 -15.35 -9.59
N ALA A 67 8.79 -16.16 -10.54
CA ALA A 67 8.55 -16.00 -11.96
C ALA A 67 7.89 -17.25 -12.55
N GLN A 68 7.08 -17.97 -11.77
CA GLN A 68 6.30 -19.12 -12.24
C GLN A 68 5.36 -18.68 -13.37
N ASP A 69 4.69 -17.54 -13.18
CA ASP A 69 3.87 -16.91 -14.21
C ASP A 69 4.75 -16.33 -15.33
N GLY A 70 4.81 -17.05 -16.46
CA GLY A 70 5.50 -16.62 -17.68
C GLY A 70 6.87 -17.27 -17.91
N HIS A 71 7.57 -17.72 -16.86
CA HIS A 71 8.89 -18.37 -16.98
C HIS A 71 8.99 -19.73 -16.28
N GLY A 72 8.02 -20.11 -15.43
CA GLY A 72 7.95 -21.42 -14.77
C GLY A 72 9.13 -21.70 -13.85
N VAL A 73 9.69 -20.66 -13.22
CA VAL A 73 10.83 -20.76 -12.32
C VAL A 73 10.76 -19.79 -11.15
N ASP A 74 11.36 -20.19 -10.03
CA ASP A 74 11.76 -19.27 -8.96
C ASP A 74 13.25 -18.98 -9.06
N LEU A 75 13.62 -17.76 -8.70
CA LEU A 75 14.99 -17.27 -8.78
C LEU A 75 15.45 -16.80 -7.40
N ILE A 76 16.55 -17.37 -6.93
CA ILE A 76 17.08 -17.11 -5.58
C ILE A 76 18.46 -16.47 -5.73
N PHE A 77 18.68 -15.39 -5.00
CA PHE A 77 19.90 -14.60 -5.02
C PHE A 77 20.45 -14.52 -3.59
N GLY A 78 21.66 -15.02 -3.34
CA GLY A 78 22.26 -15.12 -2.01
C GLY A 78 23.45 -14.22 -1.75
N HIS A 79 23.85 -14.14 -0.49
CA HIS A 79 25.05 -13.47 0.02
C HIS A 79 25.11 -11.95 -0.17
N MET A 80 23.99 -11.27 -0.45
CA MET A 80 23.97 -9.80 -0.53
C MET A 80 24.04 -9.12 0.84
N ARG A 81 24.40 -7.82 0.82
CA ARG A 81 24.26 -6.97 2.00
C ARG A 81 22.80 -6.68 2.28
N HIS A 82 22.35 -6.86 3.52
CA HIS A 82 20.94 -6.63 3.89
C HIS A 82 20.46 -5.21 3.51
N ALA A 83 21.22 -4.19 3.87
CA ALA A 83 20.93 -2.79 3.55
C ALA A 83 20.97 -2.46 2.04
N SER A 84 21.40 -3.39 1.19
CA SER A 84 21.43 -3.21 -0.27
C SER A 84 20.25 -3.87 -1.00
N ILE A 85 19.39 -4.60 -0.29
CA ILE A 85 18.17 -5.17 -0.88
C ILE A 85 17.18 -4.02 -1.09
N LEU A 86 16.80 -3.80 -2.36
CA LEU A 86 15.97 -2.66 -2.78
C LEU A 86 14.48 -3.00 -2.85
N VAL A 87 14.15 -4.27 -2.70
CA VAL A 87 12.81 -4.82 -2.96
C VAL A 87 12.30 -5.60 -1.74
N LYS A 88 11.00 -5.55 -1.47
CA LYS A 88 10.32 -6.22 -0.35
C LYS A 88 9.19 -7.13 -0.84
N HIS A 89 8.69 -8.01 0.03
CA HIS A 89 7.58 -8.92 -0.30
C HIS A 89 6.41 -8.20 -0.99
N GLY A 90 6.02 -8.70 -2.16
CA GLY A 90 4.92 -8.19 -2.99
C GLY A 90 5.32 -7.14 -4.02
N ASP A 91 6.55 -6.62 -4.00
CA ASP A 91 7.04 -5.73 -5.07
C ASP A 91 7.09 -6.49 -6.41
N ARG A 92 6.73 -5.81 -7.49
CA ARG A 92 6.88 -6.33 -8.86
C ARG A 92 8.14 -5.78 -9.47
N VAL A 93 9.02 -6.66 -9.94
CA VAL A 93 10.28 -6.28 -10.56
C VAL A 93 10.24 -6.63 -12.04
N ARG A 94 10.81 -5.76 -12.88
CA ARG A 94 10.94 -6.01 -14.33
C ARG A 94 12.30 -6.64 -14.66
N ALA A 95 12.36 -7.39 -15.76
CA ALA A 95 13.62 -7.90 -16.28
C ALA A 95 14.64 -6.76 -16.46
N GLY A 96 15.80 -6.86 -15.79
CA GLY A 96 16.85 -5.85 -15.78
C GLY A 96 16.74 -4.80 -14.66
N GLU A 97 15.69 -4.84 -13.83
CA GLU A 97 15.56 -3.99 -12.65
C GLU A 97 16.51 -4.44 -11.54
N GLN A 98 17.18 -3.50 -10.88
CA GLN A 98 18.11 -3.83 -9.80
C GLN A 98 17.35 -4.19 -8.53
N ILE A 99 17.60 -5.38 -8.00
CA ILE A 99 16.93 -5.92 -6.81
C ILE A 99 17.81 -5.87 -5.56
N ALA A 100 19.13 -5.95 -5.74
CA ALA A 100 20.10 -5.92 -4.65
C ALA A 100 21.51 -5.55 -5.14
N SER A 101 22.51 -5.65 -4.26
CA SER A 101 23.93 -5.60 -4.64
C SER A 101 24.73 -6.76 -4.03
N VAL A 102 25.73 -7.25 -4.76
CA VAL A 102 26.61 -8.34 -4.32
C VAL A 102 27.24 -8.01 -2.97
N GLY A 103 27.20 -8.96 -2.04
CA GLY A 103 27.79 -8.85 -0.71
C GLY A 103 28.81 -9.96 -0.46
N SER A 104 28.98 -10.28 0.81
CA SER A 104 29.79 -11.43 1.27
C SER A 104 29.26 -11.89 2.64
N GLU A 105 27.93 -11.88 2.80
CA GLU A 105 27.26 -12.20 4.07
C GLU A 105 26.80 -13.67 4.09
N GLY A 106 26.64 -14.27 5.27
CA GLY A 106 26.37 -15.71 5.41
C GLY A 106 27.61 -16.59 5.26
N GLU A 107 27.44 -17.83 4.82
CA GLU A 107 28.52 -18.81 4.62
C GLU A 107 29.23 -18.59 3.27
N SER A 108 29.89 -17.43 3.14
CA SER A 108 30.61 -17.03 1.94
C SER A 108 32.12 -16.96 2.16
N THR A 109 32.91 -17.50 1.23
CA THR A 109 34.38 -17.47 1.27
C THR A 109 34.99 -16.20 0.63
N GLY A 110 34.15 -15.32 0.08
CA GLY A 110 34.54 -14.06 -0.55
C GLY A 110 33.42 -13.47 -1.42
N PRO A 111 33.53 -12.23 -1.93
CA PRO A 111 32.43 -11.56 -2.64
C PRO A 111 31.96 -12.29 -3.90
N HIS A 112 30.68 -12.70 -3.93
CA HIS A 112 30.05 -13.35 -5.08
C HIS A 112 28.52 -13.28 -4.99
N LEU A 113 27.85 -13.45 -6.13
CA LEU A 113 26.42 -13.76 -6.18
C LEU A 113 26.23 -15.27 -6.22
N HIS A 114 25.51 -15.82 -5.23
CA HIS A 114 24.97 -17.17 -5.32
C HIS A 114 23.60 -17.12 -5.99
N PHE A 115 23.43 -17.83 -7.11
CA PHE A 115 22.22 -17.79 -7.93
C PHE A 115 21.64 -19.18 -8.15
N GLU A 116 20.41 -19.40 -7.70
CA GLU A 116 19.68 -20.66 -7.90
C GLU A 116 18.46 -20.45 -8.82
N VAL A 117 18.07 -21.53 -9.51
CA VAL A 117 16.86 -21.57 -10.35
C VAL A 117 16.07 -22.82 -9.99
N TRP A 118 14.81 -22.65 -9.62
CA TRP A 118 13.94 -23.75 -9.17
C TRP A 118 12.76 -23.93 -10.11
N GLY A 119 12.53 -25.16 -10.59
CA GLY A 119 11.38 -25.46 -11.45
C GLY A 119 10.05 -25.49 -10.69
N PRO A 120 8.91 -25.69 -11.38
CA PRO A 120 7.59 -25.69 -10.75
C PRO A 120 7.46 -26.77 -9.67
N PRO A 121 6.77 -26.49 -8.56
CA PRO A 121 6.02 -25.27 -8.27
C PRO A 121 6.84 -24.07 -7.75
N GLY A 122 8.18 -24.16 -7.68
CA GLY A 122 9.06 -23.10 -7.16
C GLY A 122 10.10 -23.61 -6.17
N ARG A 123 10.71 -22.73 -5.37
CA ARG A 123 11.71 -23.09 -4.33
C ARG A 123 11.14 -24.07 -3.30
N VAL A 124 9.84 -23.96 -3.02
CA VAL A 124 9.10 -24.83 -2.08
C VAL A 124 8.40 -25.93 -2.88
N GLY A 125 9.00 -27.12 -2.89
CA GLY A 125 8.43 -28.32 -3.54
C GLY A 125 8.89 -28.57 -4.98
N GLY A 126 9.57 -27.62 -5.63
CA GLY A 126 10.20 -27.81 -6.94
C GLY A 126 11.61 -28.41 -6.86
N GLN A 127 12.18 -28.76 -8.01
CA GLN A 127 13.56 -29.24 -8.12
C GLN A 127 14.49 -28.13 -8.62
N ALA A 128 15.67 -28.02 -7.99
CA ALA A 128 16.74 -27.15 -8.46
C ALA A 128 17.19 -27.55 -9.87
N ARG A 129 17.37 -26.55 -10.72
CA ARG A 129 17.83 -26.69 -12.11
C ARG A 129 19.15 -25.99 -12.27
N ASN A 130 20.01 -26.52 -13.15
CA ASN A 130 21.28 -25.89 -13.45
C ASN A 130 21.05 -24.44 -13.98
N PRO A 131 21.46 -23.39 -13.22
CA PRO A 131 21.24 -22.00 -13.61
C PRO A 131 21.91 -21.61 -14.94
N GLN A 132 23.00 -22.30 -15.34
CA GLN A 132 23.63 -22.04 -16.64
C GLN A 132 22.70 -22.36 -17.81
N GLY A 133 21.81 -23.33 -17.66
CA GLY A 133 20.78 -23.64 -18.67
C GLY A 133 19.73 -22.54 -18.79
N PHE A 134 19.33 -21.95 -17.65
CA PHE A 134 18.40 -20.81 -17.63
C PHE A 134 19.03 -19.54 -18.20
N LEU A 135 20.34 -19.34 -17.97
CA LEU A 135 21.09 -18.19 -18.48
C LEU A 135 21.60 -18.40 -19.92
N ALA A 136 21.31 -19.54 -20.55
CA ALA A 136 21.71 -19.81 -21.94
C ALA A 136 20.91 -18.92 -22.89
N GLY A 137 21.58 -18.01 -23.59
CA GLY A 137 20.92 -17.02 -24.44
C GLY A 137 20.35 -15.81 -23.70
N ALA A 138 20.58 -15.70 -22.38
CA ALA A 138 20.25 -14.50 -21.63
C ALA A 138 21.12 -13.32 -22.11
N VAL A 139 20.48 -12.16 -22.23
CA VAL A 139 21.10 -10.91 -22.68
C VAL A 139 21.89 -10.31 -21.53
N ASP A 140 23.11 -9.86 -21.79
CA ASP A 140 23.91 -9.20 -20.76
C ASP A 140 23.27 -7.87 -20.34
N PRO A 141 23.30 -7.51 -19.04
CA PRO A 141 22.89 -6.20 -18.56
C PRO A 141 23.45 -5.07 -19.44
N GLY A 142 22.56 -4.32 -20.09
CA GLY A 142 22.92 -3.22 -20.99
C GLY A 142 23.11 -3.58 -22.47
N ALA A 143 23.05 -4.86 -22.87
CA ALA A 143 23.05 -5.25 -24.28
C ALA A 143 21.67 -5.02 -24.90
N GLN A 144 21.61 -4.39 -26.07
CA GLN A 144 20.33 -4.03 -26.67
C GLN A 144 19.84 -5.04 -27.71
N VAL A 145 18.53 -5.33 -27.66
CA VAL A 145 17.81 -6.07 -28.70
C VAL A 145 17.85 -5.24 -29.98
N ASP A 146 18.37 -5.85 -31.03
CA ASP A 146 18.65 -5.24 -32.32
C ASP A 146 17.36 -5.19 -33.16
N THR A 147 16.83 -3.99 -33.38
CA THR A 147 15.81 -3.72 -34.40
C THR A 147 16.51 -3.07 -35.59
N GLY A 148 17.15 -3.88 -36.43
CA GLY A 148 17.51 -3.56 -37.81
C GLY A 148 18.45 -2.35 -38.02
N THR A 149 19.72 -2.65 -38.29
CA THR A 149 20.78 -1.72 -38.71
C THR A 149 20.47 -0.97 -40.02
N GLU A 150 20.52 0.36 -39.99
CA GLU A 150 21.04 1.17 -41.11
C GLU A 150 22.58 1.12 -41.07
N THR A 151 23.21 0.87 -42.22
CA THR A 151 24.67 0.82 -42.37
C THR A 151 25.13 2.02 -43.22
N GLY A 152 25.80 2.98 -42.58
CA GLY A 152 26.39 4.14 -43.23
C GLY A 152 27.50 4.75 -42.37
N ASP A 153 28.49 5.41 -43.01
CA ASP A 153 29.71 5.95 -42.37
C ASP A 153 29.45 6.99 -41.25
N ASP A 154 28.23 7.53 -41.18
CA ASP A 154 27.78 8.49 -40.15
C ASP A 154 27.09 7.84 -38.95
N ALA A 155 27.01 6.50 -38.93
CA ALA A 155 26.44 5.76 -37.81
C ALA A 155 27.25 5.97 -36.53
N PHE A 156 26.55 5.97 -35.39
CA PHE A 156 27.20 6.10 -34.09
C PHE A 156 28.13 4.90 -33.85
N PRO A 157 29.44 5.13 -33.63
CA PRO A 157 30.44 4.07 -33.74
C PRO A 157 30.55 3.20 -32.48
N LEU A 158 29.86 3.57 -31.39
CA LEU A 158 29.89 2.84 -30.14
C LEU A 158 28.67 1.91 -30.00
N PRO A 159 28.83 0.73 -29.36
CA PRO A 159 27.72 -0.17 -29.08
C PRO A 159 26.60 0.51 -28.28
N ARG A 160 25.36 0.03 -28.43
CA ARG A 160 24.21 0.58 -27.69
C ARG A 160 24.47 0.52 -26.18
N GLY A 161 24.35 1.67 -25.48
CA GLY A 161 24.70 1.83 -24.06
C GLY A 161 26.08 2.46 -23.78
N PHE A 162 26.95 2.55 -24.80
CA PHE A 162 28.22 3.27 -24.72
C PHE A 162 28.07 4.70 -25.26
N TYR A 163 28.89 5.61 -24.74
CA TYR A 163 28.95 7.00 -25.16
C TYR A 163 30.38 7.52 -25.11
N PHE A 164 30.69 8.57 -25.87
CA PHE A 164 31.96 9.26 -25.63
C PHE A 164 31.79 10.20 -24.44
N GLY A 165 32.68 10.09 -23.47
CA GLY A 165 32.59 10.76 -22.18
C GLY A 165 33.96 10.76 -21.47
N PRO A 166 34.07 11.42 -20.31
CA PRO A 166 35.34 11.59 -19.62
C PRO A 166 35.96 10.25 -19.18
N LEU A 167 37.29 10.24 -19.02
CA LEU A 167 38.09 9.08 -18.58
C LEU A 167 37.59 8.49 -17.25
N GLU A 168 37.15 9.35 -16.33
CA GLU A 168 36.63 8.96 -15.01
C GLU A 168 35.19 8.45 -15.02
N GLY A 169 34.55 8.39 -16.20
CA GLY A 169 33.22 7.82 -16.38
C GLY A 169 33.18 6.29 -16.17
N PRO A 170 31.97 5.69 -16.09
CA PRO A 170 31.81 4.23 -16.04
C PRO A 170 32.46 3.58 -17.28
N ALA A 171 32.67 2.26 -17.25
CA ALA A 171 33.34 1.54 -18.36
C ALA A 171 32.66 1.69 -19.75
N SER A 172 31.41 2.18 -19.79
CA SER A 172 30.67 2.55 -21.00
C SER A 172 31.04 3.92 -21.60
N SER A 173 31.87 4.70 -20.88
CA SER A 173 32.42 6.00 -21.29
C SER A 173 33.73 5.81 -22.05
N ILE A 174 33.72 6.10 -23.35
CA ILE A 174 34.90 6.03 -24.21
C ILE A 174 35.57 7.40 -24.25
N SER A 175 36.80 7.47 -23.74
CA SER A 175 37.52 8.72 -23.50
C SER A 175 38.77 8.90 -24.37
N GLY A 176 39.22 7.85 -25.05
CA GLY A 176 40.47 7.86 -25.81
C GLY A 176 41.75 7.79 -24.98
N LEU A 177 41.63 7.63 -23.66
CA LEU A 177 42.74 7.57 -22.72
C LEU A 177 42.81 6.25 -21.92
N HIS A 178 41.85 5.33 -22.08
CA HIS A 178 41.87 4.04 -21.37
C HIS A 178 42.90 3.05 -21.94
N GLY A 179 43.47 3.34 -23.11
CA GLY A 179 44.55 2.55 -23.72
C GLY A 179 44.14 1.17 -24.27
N SER A 180 42.92 0.72 -23.99
CA SER A 180 42.28 -0.51 -24.49
C SER A 180 41.19 -0.25 -25.53
N GLU A 181 40.95 1.02 -25.86
CA GLU A 181 39.88 1.46 -26.75
C GLU A 181 40.21 1.19 -28.21
N ARG A 182 39.20 0.79 -28.98
CA ARG A 182 39.43 0.35 -30.35
C ARG A 182 39.81 1.53 -31.26
N PRO A 183 40.78 1.38 -32.18
CA PRO A 183 41.21 2.45 -33.08
C PRO A 183 40.06 3.08 -33.88
N GLU A 184 39.06 2.30 -34.26
CA GLU A 184 37.87 2.76 -34.99
C GLU A 184 36.99 3.72 -34.18
N TRP A 185 36.89 3.54 -32.85
CA TRP A 185 36.14 4.43 -31.96
C TRP A 185 36.84 5.77 -31.80
N ILE A 186 38.16 5.74 -31.65
CA ILE A 186 39.00 6.93 -31.58
C ILE A 186 38.98 7.70 -32.89
N ALA A 187 39.01 6.99 -34.03
CA ALA A 187 38.82 7.60 -35.34
C ALA A 187 37.42 8.24 -35.47
N GLY A 188 36.39 7.64 -34.88
CA GLY A 188 35.05 8.22 -34.77
C GLY A 188 35.04 9.52 -33.97
N LEU A 189 35.59 9.51 -32.75
CA LEU A 189 35.64 10.70 -31.90
C LEU A 189 36.39 11.85 -32.59
N LYS A 190 37.51 11.57 -33.27
CA LYS A 190 38.24 12.58 -34.07
C LYS A 190 37.39 13.19 -35.17
N ARG A 191 36.53 12.41 -35.84
CA ARG A 191 35.60 12.94 -36.86
C ARG A 191 34.58 13.89 -36.26
N TRP A 192 34.00 13.52 -35.12
CA TRP A 192 33.04 14.38 -34.43
C TRP A 192 33.70 15.67 -33.89
N GLN A 193 34.91 15.57 -33.32
CA GLN A 193 35.73 16.71 -32.91
C GLN A 193 36.02 17.66 -34.07
N ARG A 194 36.38 17.12 -35.25
CA ARG A 194 36.57 17.89 -36.49
C ARG A 194 35.30 18.65 -36.88
N ALA A 195 34.14 17.98 -36.87
CA ALA A 195 32.87 18.61 -37.21
C ALA A 195 32.51 19.76 -36.27
N GLN A 196 32.87 19.64 -34.98
CA GLN A 196 32.66 20.66 -33.96
C GLN A 196 33.78 21.71 -33.85
N ARG A 197 34.77 21.66 -34.75
CA ARG A 197 35.92 22.57 -34.79
C ARG A 197 36.71 22.62 -33.47
N VAL A 198 36.73 21.51 -32.74
CA VAL A 198 37.63 21.29 -31.58
C VAL A 198 38.83 20.42 -32.01
N ALA A 199 39.90 20.42 -31.21
CA ALA A 199 41.13 19.72 -31.58
C ALA A 199 40.89 18.21 -31.76
N GLU A 200 41.35 17.64 -32.88
CA GLU A 200 41.17 16.22 -33.24
C GLU A 200 42.12 15.28 -32.48
N THR A 201 42.13 15.41 -31.15
CA THR A 201 42.99 14.65 -30.25
C THR A 201 42.59 13.18 -30.22
N GLY A 202 41.30 12.88 -30.46
CA GLY A 202 40.70 11.57 -30.22
C GLY A 202 40.58 11.24 -28.74
N VAL A 203 40.76 12.24 -27.88
CA VAL A 203 40.61 12.19 -26.43
C VAL A 203 39.39 13.02 -26.07
N TYR A 204 38.52 12.46 -25.23
CA TYR A 204 37.37 13.14 -24.67
C TYR A 204 37.82 14.05 -23.53
N ASP A 205 38.21 15.26 -23.89
CA ASP A 205 38.64 16.31 -22.98
C ASP A 205 37.52 17.32 -22.70
N ASP A 206 37.78 18.27 -21.80
CA ASP A 206 36.81 19.30 -21.40
C ASP A 206 36.32 20.12 -22.60
N ALA A 207 37.18 20.37 -23.60
CA ALA A 207 36.79 21.07 -24.81
C ALA A 207 35.79 20.27 -25.67
N THR A 208 35.94 18.95 -25.71
CA THR A 208 35.00 18.03 -26.37
C THR A 208 33.68 17.93 -25.61
N ALA A 209 33.73 17.91 -24.28
CA ALA A 209 32.55 17.93 -23.42
C ALA A 209 31.76 19.23 -23.57
N ASP A 210 32.43 20.38 -23.62
CA ASP A 210 31.80 21.69 -23.82
C ASP A 210 31.17 21.83 -25.20
N ALA A 211 31.83 21.29 -26.24
CA ALA A 211 31.23 21.21 -27.57
C ALA A 211 29.98 20.31 -27.59
N ALA A 212 29.99 19.18 -26.88
CA ALA A 212 28.83 18.29 -26.76
C ALA A 212 27.66 18.98 -26.06
N ARG A 213 27.93 19.71 -24.96
CA ARG A 213 26.91 20.52 -24.26
C ARG A 213 26.36 21.61 -25.16
N ALA A 214 27.19 22.27 -25.97
CA ALA A 214 26.75 23.31 -26.90
C ALA A 214 25.81 22.74 -27.98
N VAL A 215 26.12 21.57 -28.55
CA VAL A 215 25.24 20.86 -29.49
C VAL A 215 23.94 20.45 -28.81
N GLN A 216 24.01 19.82 -27.65
CA GLN A 216 22.82 19.41 -26.89
C GLN A 216 21.90 20.58 -26.60
N PHE A 217 22.48 21.69 -26.17
CA PHE A 217 21.76 22.91 -25.84
C PHE A 217 21.18 23.66 -27.05
N ALA A 218 21.79 23.54 -28.23
CA ALA A 218 21.25 24.08 -29.48
C ALA A 218 20.07 23.24 -30.03
N HIS A 219 20.04 21.95 -29.70
CA HIS A 219 19.02 21.01 -30.20
C HIS A 219 17.97 20.60 -29.15
N GLY A 220 17.95 21.26 -27.98
CA GLY A 220 16.95 21.01 -26.92
C GLY A 220 17.13 19.68 -26.17
N PHE A 221 18.32 19.08 -26.25
CA PHE A 221 18.69 17.91 -25.44
C PHE A 221 19.16 18.34 -24.05
N VAL A 222 19.20 17.39 -23.12
CA VAL A 222 19.83 17.56 -21.81
C VAL A 222 21.33 17.82 -22.03
N PRO A 223 21.90 18.96 -21.59
CA PRO A 223 23.30 19.32 -21.84
C PRO A 223 24.23 18.62 -20.83
N ASP A 224 24.20 17.29 -20.84
CA ASP A 224 25.01 16.43 -19.96
C ASP A 224 26.49 16.37 -20.37
N GLY A 225 26.82 16.81 -21.59
CA GLY A 225 28.18 16.79 -22.12
C GLY A 225 28.68 15.38 -22.37
N LEU A 226 27.80 14.46 -22.77
CA LEU A 226 28.11 13.11 -23.25
C LEU A 226 27.71 12.98 -24.73
N ILE A 227 28.56 12.36 -25.55
CA ILE A 227 28.21 12.14 -26.96
C ILE A 227 27.58 10.74 -27.09
N GLY A 228 26.27 10.67 -26.90
CA GLY A 228 25.43 9.52 -27.27
C GLY A 228 24.91 9.63 -28.72
N PRO A 229 24.12 8.65 -29.21
CA PRO A 229 23.66 8.61 -30.60
C PRO A 229 22.94 9.88 -31.09
N ALA A 230 22.12 10.51 -30.24
CA ALA A 230 21.39 11.74 -30.59
C ALA A 230 22.33 12.96 -30.72
N THR A 231 23.26 13.12 -29.76
CA THR A 231 24.29 14.19 -29.79
C THR A 231 25.31 13.97 -30.91
N TRP A 232 25.62 12.71 -31.22
CA TRP A 232 26.47 12.33 -32.35
C TRP A 232 25.88 12.78 -33.67
N GLN A 233 24.62 12.41 -33.95
CA GLN A 233 23.94 12.78 -35.19
C GLN A 233 23.79 14.31 -35.32
N ALA A 234 23.34 14.99 -34.25
CA ALA A 234 23.20 16.44 -34.25
C ALA A 234 24.55 17.18 -34.45
N GLY A 235 25.65 16.62 -33.94
CA GLY A 235 26.98 17.19 -34.10
C GLY A 235 27.64 16.91 -35.47
N LEU A 236 27.12 16.01 -36.29
CA LEU A 236 27.69 15.71 -37.62
C LEU A 236 26.94 16.39 -38.78
N THR A 237 25.66 16.74 -38.60
CA THR A 237 24.82 17.32 -39.66
C THR A 237 25.07 18.82 -39.94
N GLY A 238 25.95 19.49 -39.18
CA GLY A 238 26.53 20.78 -39.58
C GLY A 238 25.61 22.01 -39.52
N ASP A 239 24.43 21.93 -38.93
CA ASP A 239 23.53 23.08 -38.77
C ASP A 239 23.98 24.01 -37.62
N THR A 240 25.08 24.73 -37.84
CA THR A 240 25.38 25.92 -37.05
C THR A 240 24.62 27.14 -37.61
N ALA A 241 23.64 27.60 -36.82
CA ALA A 241 23.07 28.95 -36.77
C ALA A 241 22.15 29.44 -37.91
N GLY A 242 20.84 29.50 -37.60
CA GLY A 242 19.90 30.48 -38.13
C GLY A 242 19.37 31.36 -36.99
N THR A 243 19.81 32.60 -36.97
CA THR A 243 19.54 33.71 -36.02
C THR A 243 18.09 33.87 -35.52
N THR A 244 17.91 33.83 -34.20
CA THR A 244 17.13 34.85 -33.47
C THR A 244 17.88 35.26 -32.21
N THR A 245 18.09 36.56 -32.09
CA THR A 245 18.88 37.24 -31.06
C THR A 245 18.20 37.20 -29.69
N GLY A 246 18.85 36.54 -28.73
CA GLY A 246 18.68 36.72 -27.30
C GLY A 246 19.88 36.07 -26.60
N ALA A 247 20.86 36.86 -26.18
CA ALA A 247 22.10 36.37 -25.59
C ALA A 247 21.81 35.48 -24.36
N ARG A 248 22.23 34.20 -24.40
CA ARG A 248 22.18 33.32 -23.22
C ARG A 248 23.34 33.69 -22.27
N PRO A 249 23.11 33.82 -20.95
CA PRO A 249 24.13 34.26 -20.00
C PRO A 249 25.24 33.21 -19.82
N ARG A 250 26.48 33.68 -19.65
CA ARG A 250 27.69 32.88 -19.45
C ARG A 250 27.67 32.21 -18.06
N THR A 251 27.85 30.89 -17.99
CA THR A 251 28.02 30.16 -16.72
C THR A 251 29.32 30.59 -16.03
N LEU A 252 29.23 30.98 -14.75
CA LEU A 252 30.35 31.33 -13.90
C LEU A 252 30.61 30.20 -12.89
N HIS A 253 31.88 30.06 -12.50
CA HIS A 253 32.32 29.10 -11.48
C HIS A 253 32.73 29.84 -10.22
N LEU A 254 32.02 29.60 -9.12
CA LEU A 254 32.24 30.22 -7.82
C LEU A 254 32.80 29.19 -6.83
N VAL A 255 33.74 29.58 -5.99
CA VAL A 255 34.24 28.70 -4.93
C VAL A 255 33.49 28.92 -3.62
N ASP A 256 33.27 27.88 -2.84
CA ASP A 256 32.93 28.02 -1.43
C ASP A 256 33.95 27.28 -0.56
N HIS A 257 34.28 27.87 0.59
CA HIS A 257 35.37 27.39 1.43
C HIS A 257 35.16 27.75 2.90
N ALA A 258 35.51 26.81 3.78
CA ALA A 258 35.28 26.94 5.23
C ALA A 258 36.56 26.78 6.09
N ALA A 259 37.61 26.16 5.57
CA ALA A 259 38.82 25.85 6.36
C ALA A 259 39.78 27.04 6.48
N ALA A 260 39.91 27.84 5.41
CA ALA A 260 40.76 29.03 5.36
C ALA A 260 40.24 30.00 4.29
N ARG A 261 40.89 31.16 4.16
CA ARG A 261 40.52 32.26 3.25
C ARG A 261 41.62 32.48 2.20
N PRO A 262 41.53 31.91 0.98
CA PRO A 262 42.52 32.12 -0.08
C PRO A 262 42.54 33.58 -0.58
N GLY A 263 41.41 34.29 -0.47
CA GLY A 263 41.25 35.68 -0.93
C GLY A 263 41.02 35.78 -2.44
N ALA A 264 40.38 36.88 -2.86
CA ALA A 264 39.87 37.05 -4.23
C ALA A 264 40.95 36.94 -5.33
N ARG A 265 42.18 37.43 -5.07
CA ARG A 265 43.29 37.33 -6.03
C ARG A 265 43.71 35.89 -6.29
N ALA A 266 43.76 35.04 -5.26
CA ALA A 266 44.10 33.63 -5.40
C ALA A 266 42.98 32.88 -6.13
N VAL A 267 41.73 33.15 -5.77
CA VAL A 267 40.54 32.59 -6.45
C VAL A 267 40.55 32.93 -7.95
N ARG A 268 40.86 34.18 -8.30
CA ARG A 268 40.98 34.62 -9.70
C ARG A 268 42.17 33.99 -10.42
N ALA A 269 43.31 33.89 -9.75
CA ALA A 269 44.53 33.30 -10.31
C ALA A 269 44.34 31.83 -10.66
N ASP A 270 43.56 31.11 -9.84
CA ASP A 270 43.23 29.70 -10.04
C ASP A 270 42.00 29.50 -10.97
N GLY A 271 41.54 30.57 -11.65
CA GLY A 271 40.57 30.49 -12.74
C GLY A 271 39.09 30.56 -12.33
N TYR A 272 38.79 30.83 -11.06
CA TYR A 272 37.42 30.98 -10.58
C TYR A 272 36.95 32.43 -10.66
N HIS A 273 35.64 32.60 -10.80
CA HIS A 273 35.01 33.88 -11.13
C HIS A 273 34.57 34.65 -9.89
N GLY A 274 34.31 33.96 -8.77
CA GLY A 274 33.80 34.56 -7.55
C GLY A 274 33.69 33.53 -6.42
N ALA A 275 32.93 33.85 -5.37
CA ALA A 275 32.79 32.97 -4.22
C ALA A 275 31.42 33.03 -3.52
N VAL A 276 31.02 31.90 -2.93
CA VAL A 276 29.97 31.83 -1.90
C VAL A 276 30.67 31.79 -0.54
N ARG A 277 30.35 32.74 0.34
CA ARG A 277 31.09 32.95 1.60
C ARG A 277 30.18 32.94 2.81
N TYR A 278 30.70 32.34 3.89
CA TYR A 278 29.94 32.11 5.11
C TYR A 278 29.97 33.35 6.03
N LEU A 279 28.84 33.67 6.63
CA LEU A 279 28.70 34.82 7.54
C LEU A 279 28.92 34.47 9.03
N VAL A 280 29.31 33.23 9.32
CA VAL A 280 29.50 32.71 10.68
C VAL A 280 30.64 31.69 10.76
N ASP A 281 31.36 31.66 11.88
CA ASP A 281 32.32 30.61 12.19
C ASP A 281 31.64 29.39 12.84
N SER A 282 32.27 28.23 12.74
CA SER A 282 31.81 27.01 13.42
C SER A 282 32.91 26.45 14.33
N PRO A 283 33.20 27.06 15.50
CA PRO A 283 34.26 26.60 16.40
C PRO A 283 34.08 25.15 16.85
N GLU A 284 32.83 24.72 17.08
CA GLU A 284 32.48 23.34 17.44
C GLU A 284 32.82 22.32 16.34
N ARG A 285 32.97 22.78 15.09
CA ARG A 285 33.39 21.98 13.93
C ARG A 285 34.87 22.16 13.59
N GLY A 286 35.63 22.91 14.41
CA GLY A 286 37.03 23.27 14.13
C GLY A 286 37.21 24.30 13.01
N LEU A 287 36.13 24.92 12.52
CA LEU A 287 36.14 25.86 11.40
C LEU A 287 36.10 27.30 11.93
N ILE A 288 37.22 27.73 12.53
CA ILE A 288 37.38 29.04 13.19
C ILE A 288 37.79 30.17 12.22
N ASN A 289 38.01 29.85 10.95
CA ASN A 289 38.39 30.80 9.90
C ASN A 289 37.40 30.78 8.72
N LYS A 290 36.16 30.38 8.99
CA LYS A 290 35.12 30.17 7.99
C LYS A 290 34.47 31.49 7.58
N LYS A 291 34.27 32.38 8.57
CA LYS A 291 33.57 33.65 8.45
C LYS A 291 34.25 34.61 7.46
N LEU A 292 33.45 35.22 6.58
CA LEU A 292 33.83 36.31 5.68
C LEU A 292 34.25 37.53 6.49
N LEU A 293 35.31 38.21 6.06
CA LEU A 293 35.79 39.45 6.66
C LEU A 293 35.58 40.64 5.71
N PRO A 294 35.43 41.87 6.23
CA PRO A 294 35.26 43.06 5.39
C PRO A 294 36.39 43.26 4.38
N GLU A 295 37.64 42.96 4.73
CA GLU A 295 38.79 43.11 3.83
C GLU A 295 38.77 42.06 2.71
N GLU A 296 38.29 40.85 3.02
CA GLU A 296 38.10 39.79 2.03
C GLU A 296 37.00 40.18 1.04
N ALA A 297 35.85 40.67 1.54
CA ALA A 297 34.74 41.12 0.71
C ALA A 297 35.15 42.28 -0.21
N ALA A 298 35.87 43.28 0.31
CA ALA A 298 36.42 44.38 -0.49
C ALA A 298 37.29 43.88 -1.64
N GLY A 299 38.11 42.86 -1.42
CA GLY A 299 38.95 42.25 -2.46
C GLY A 299 38.16 41.61 -3.61
N TYR A 300 37.01 40.98 -3.32
CA TYR A 300 36.13 40.44 -4.38
C TYR A 300 35.43 41.56 -5.16
N LEU A 301 34.95 42.60 -4.46
CA LEU A 301 34.30 43.74 -5.09
C LEU A 301 35.25 44.56 -5.97
N GLU A 302 36.48 44.82 -5.50
CA GLU A 302 37.52 45.54 -6.28
C GLU A 302 37.91 44.82 -7.58
N LEU A 303 37.83 43.48 -7.59
CA LEU A 303 38.17 42.66 -8.75
C LEU A 303 36.97 42.35 -9.65
N ASP A 304 35.79 42.90 -9.35
CA ASP A 304 34.52 42.63 -10.02
C ASP A 304 34.16 41.14 -10.04
N MET A 305 34.40 40.45 -8.93
CA MET A 305 34.16 39.02 -8.77
C MET A 305 32.90 38.77 -7.94
N PRO A 306 31.89 38.03 -8.43
CA PRO A 306 30.63 37.81 -7.73
C PRO A 306 30.82 37.24 -6.32
N LEU A 307 30.12 37.83 -5.36
CA LEU A 307 30.10 37.39 -3.97
C LEU A 307 28.68 37.04 -3.54
N VAL A 308 28.49 35.86 -2.94
CA VAL A 308 27.18 35.37 -2.45
C VAL A 308 27.28 35.04 -0.97
N SER A 309 26.24 35.38 -0.20
CA SER A 309 26.19 35.16 1.24
C SER A 309 25.60 33.79 1.60
N ASN A 310 26.24 33.06 2.51
CA ASN A 310 25.70 31.84 3.10
C ASN A 310 25.78 31.84 4.64
N TRP A 311 24.83 31.17 5.28
CA TRP A 311 24.80 30.92 6.72
C TRP A 311 24.78 29.41 6.99
N GLN A 312 25.76 28.95 7.78
CA GLN A 312 25.79 27.61 8.32
C GLN A 312 26.70 27.59 9.55
N LYS A 313 26.13 27.44 10.74
CA LYS A 313 26.88 27.32 12.00
C LYS A 313 27.00 25.86 12.41
N GLY A 314 25.89 25.13 12.44
CA GLY A 314 25.82 23.72 12.84
C GLY A 314 26.06 22.71 11.72
N LYS A 315 25.98 21.41 12.05
CA LYS A 315 25.86 20.28 11.09
C LYS A 315 25.27 19.05 11.78
N ASN A 316 24.55 18.18 11.06
CA ASN A 316 23.94 16.95 11.58
C ASN A 316 23.07 17.22 12.83
N ALA A 317 23.42 16.65 13.98
CA ALA A 317 22.67 16.80 15.23
C ALA A 317 22.57 18.25 15.73
N THR A 318 23.52 19.12 15.35
CA THR A 318 23.50 20.55 15.69
C THR A 318 23.07 21.44 14.53
N ALA A 319 22.54 20.85 13.44
CA ALA A 319 22.15 21.61 12.25
C ALA A 319 21.16 22.73 12.59
N ASP A 320 21.35 23.89 11.96
CA ASP A 320 20.67 25.13 12.35
C ASP A 320 19.14 25.04 12.20
N TRP A 321 18.68 24.38 11.13
CA TRP A 321 17.27 24.16 10.83
C TRP A 321 16.53 23.36 11.90
N ARG A 322 17.24 22.57 12.72
CA ARG A 322 16.65 21.82 13.85
C ARG A 322 16.18 22.73 15.00
N ARG A 323 16.51 24.04 14.95
CA ARG A 323 16.00 25.03 15.91
C ARG A 323 14.66 25.66 15.48
N GLY A 324 14.10 25.26 14.33
CA GLY A 324 12.80 25.74 13.86
C GLY A 324 12.76 27.26 13.67
N PHE A 325 11.57 27.84 13.79
CA PHE A 325 11.32 29.26 13.51
C PHE A 325 12.23 30.21 14.31
N ASP A 326 12.32 30.05 15.62
CA ASP A 326 13.16 30.90 16.49
C ASP A 326 14.65 30.82 16.12
N GLY A 327 15.09 29.62 15.73
CA GLY A 327 16.43 29.42 15.17
C GLY A 327 16.66 30.27 13.94
N GLY A 328 15.69 30.28 13.02
CA GLY A 328 15.72 31.06 11.79
C GLY A 328 15.75 32.56 12.06
N VAL A 329 14.95 33.05 13.01
CA VAL A 329 14.95 34.46 13.42
C VAL A 329 16.30 34.88 13.97
N ALA A 330 16.85 34.10 14.91
CA ALA A 330 18.12 34.43 15.56
C ALA A 330 19.28 34.43 14.56
N ASP A 331 19.31 33.43 13.68
CA ASP A 331 20.35 33.29 12.67
C ASP A 331 20.24 34.35 11.59
N ALA A 332 19.04 34.67 11.13
CA ALA A 332 18.84 35.69 10.12
C ALA A 332 19.26 37.08 10.60
N ARG A 333 18.97 37.44 11.87
CA ARG A 333 19.46 38.70 12.46
C ARG A 333 20.99 38.76 12.46
N ALA A 334 21.63 37.70 12.97
CA ALA A 334 23.08 37.64 13.04
C ALA A 334 23.75 37.62 11.65
N ALA A 335 23.12 36.93 10.68
CA ALA A 335 23.56 36.88 9.30
C ALA A 335 23.48 38.27 8.66
N ASP A 336 22.35 38.95 8.77
CA ASP A 336 22.11 40.27 8.18
C ASP A 336 23.05 41.34 8.75
N ASP A 337 23.26 41.33 10.07
CA ASP A 337 24.19 42.23 10.75
C ASP A 337 25.61 42.05 10.21
N TRP A 338 26.08 40.80 10.08
CA TRP A 338 27.42 40.54 9.58
C TRP A 338 27.57 40.76 8.08
N HIS A 339 26.53 40.44 7.31
CA HIS A 339 26.45 40.73 5.88
C HIS A 339 26.66 42.23 5.62
N ARG A 340 25.91 43.09 6.33
CA ARG A 340 26.08 44.55 6.23
C ARG A 340 27.44 45.01 6.72
N HIS A 341 27.96 44.43 7.80
CA HIS A 341 29.30 44.75 8.30
C HIS A 341 30.40 44.50 7.26
N CYS A 342 30.23 43.49 6.40
CA CYS A 342 31.15 43.18 5.31
C CYS A 342 30.91 44.01 4.04
N GLY A 343 29.99 44.99 4.04
CA GLY A 343 29.63 45.80 2.87
C GLY A 343 28.54 45.17 1.98
N GLY A 344 27.83 44.16 2.47
CA GLY A 344 26.75 43.49 1.75
C GLY A 344 25.55 44.39 1.46
N PRO A 345 25.03 44.41 0.22
CA PRO A 345 23.85 45.21 -0.13
C PRO A 345 22.57 44.72 0.55
N ALA A 346 21.74 45.64 1.03
CA ALA A 346 20.49 45.31 1.73
C ALA A 346 19.48 44.50 0.91
N GLY A 347 19.61 44.47 -0.42
CA GLY A 347 18.77 43.66 -1.33
C GLY A 347 19.38 42.31 -1.72
N ALA A 348 20.56 41.94 -1.23
CA ALA A 348 21.18 40.66 -1.55
C ALA A 348 20.57 39.56 -0.68
N PRO A 349 20.25 38.38 -1.25
CA PRO A 349 19.77 37.25 -0.48
C PRO A 349 20.89 36.63 0.36
N ILE A 350 20.48 35.92 1.41
CA ILE A 350 21.35 35.10 2.25
C ILE A 350 20.84 33.67 2.14
N PHE A 351 21.73 32.76 1.74
CA PHE A 351 21.43 31.33 1.71
C PHE A 351 21.54 30.76 3.12
N PHE A 352 20.53 30.01 3.56
CA PHE A 352 20.56 29.28 4.81
C PHE A 352 20.71 27.79 4.53
N SER A 353 21.70 27.16 5.15
CA SER A 353 22.08 25.78 4.82
C SER A 353 21.23 24.72 5.54
N ILE A 354 20.53 23.91 4.75
CA ILE A 354 19.86 22.65 5.12
C ILE A 354 20.71 21.51 4.52
N ASP A 355 21.87 21.30 5.13
CA ASP A 355 22.92 20.38 4.66
C ASP A 355 22.70 18.93 5.14
N ASP A 356 21.49 18.41 4.98
CA ASP A 356 21.06 17.07 5.44
C ASP A 356 20.12 16.40 4.41
N ASP A 357 20.05 15.06 4.40
CA ASP A 357 18.98 14.31 3.72
C ASP A 357 17.75 14.28 4.63
N LEU A 358 16.80 15.20 4.40
CA LEU A 358 15.58 15.28 5.20
C LEU A 358 14.52 14.28 4.74
N SER A 359 13.82 13.67 5.70
CA SER A 359 12.49 13.15 5.43
C SER A 359 11.49 14.29 5.19
N LEU A 360 10.41 14.04 4.44
CA LEU A 360 9.32 15.01 4.28
C LEU A 360 8.75 15.45 5.65
N ALA A 361 8.74 14.54 6.63
CA ALA A 361 8.33 14.82 8.00
C ALA A 361 9.23 15.87 8.68
N GLU A 362 10.56 15.77 8.55
CA GLU A 362 11.51 16.74 9.10
C GLU A 362 11.47 18.08 8.36
N TRP A 363 11.25 18.05 7.04
CA TRP A 363 11.02 19.26 6.26
C TRP A 363 9.79 20.03 6.78
N ASN A 364 8.66 19.33 6.89
CA ASN A 364 7.39 19.91 7.31
C ASN A 364 7.47 20.43 8.76
N SER A 365 8.08 19.68 9.69
CA SER A 365 8.06 20.06 11.11
C SER A 365 9.18 21.01 11.54
N MET A 366 10.25 21.17 10.77
CA MET A 366 11.42 21.95 11.23
C MET A 366 12.00 22.85 10.13
N ALA A 367 12.39 22.28 9.00
CA ALA A 367 13.19 23.01 8.01
C ALA A 367 12.41 24.14 7.33
N SER A 368 11.15 23.90 6.96
CA SER A 368 10.28 24.94 6.39
C SER A 368 10.05 26.08 7.38
N HIS A 369 9.83 25.78 8.67
CA HIS A 369 9.64 26.76 9.73
C HIS A 369 10.90 27.59 10.00
N TYR A 370 12.07 26.98 9.94
CA TYR A 370 13.34 27.70 10.05
C TYR A 370 13.50 28.75 8.93
N LEU A 371 13.17 28.38 7.68
CA LEU A 371 13.19 29.34 6.55
C LEU A 371 12.12 30.44 6.71
N ARG A 372 10.92 30.11 7.19
CA ARG A 372 9.89 31.13 7.54
C ARG A 372 10.36 32.08 8.64
N GLY A 373 11.07 31.56 9.64
CA GLY A 373 11.72 32.36 10.70
C GLY A 373 12.72 33.35 10.12
N ALA A 374 13.58 32.89 9.20
CA ALA A 374 14.50 33.77 8.49
C ALA A 374 13.78 34.84 7.62
N ALA A 375 12.70 34.44 6.95
CA ALA A 375 11.89 35.33 6.12
C ALA A 375 11.19 36.42 6.94
N SER A 376 10.82 36.15 8.20
CA SER A 376 10.24 37.15 9.10
C SER A 376 11.21 38.30 9.44
N VAL A 377 12.52 38.08 9.30
CA VAL A 377 13.56 39.08 9.56
C VAL A 377 14.02 39.76 8.27
N LEU A 378 14.28 38.99 7.22
CA LEU A 378 14.89 39.49 5.99
C LEU A 378 13.88 39.89 4.91
N GLY A 379 12.64 39.42 5.02
CA GLY A 379 11.69 39.31 3.92
C GLY A 379 11.99 38.08 3.04
N LYS A 380 10.94 37.40 2.55
CA LYS A 380 11.07 36.17 1.74
C LYS A 380 12.03 36.33 0.56
N GLN A 381 11.98 37.46 -0.13
CA GLN A 381 12.83 37.72 -1.32
C GLN A 381 14.34 37.73 -1.02
N ARG A 382 14.74 37.81 0.26
CA ARG A 382 16.14 37.73 0.68
C ARG A 382 16.52 36.38 1.29
N VAL A 383 15.61 35.42 1.34
CA VAL A 383 15.88 34.07 1.86
C VAL A 383 16.22 33.14 0.71
N GLY A 384 17.45 32.64 0.70
CA GLY A 384 17.85 31.50 -0.10
C GLY A 384 18.03 30.23 0.74
N ALA A 385 18.06 29.06 0.12
CA ALA A 385 18.33 27.80 0.80
C ALA A 385 19.42 27.01 0.07
N TYR A 386 20.41 26.53 0.82
CA TYR A 386 21.29 25.45 0.36
C TYR A 386 20.68 24.13 0.80
N CYS A 387 20.18 23.33 -0.13
CA CYS A 387 19.47 22.09 0.20
C CYS A 387 19.52 21.08 -0.95
N LYS A 388 19.32 19.80 -0.63
CA LYS A 388 19.32 18.71 -1.60
C LYS A 388 18.05 18.70 -2.46
N PHE A 389 18.08 18.00 -3.58
CA PHE A 389 17.04 18.04 -4.62
C PHE A 389 15.59 18.02 -4.11
N LEU A 390 15.20 17.05 -3.29
CA LEU A 390 13.81 16.98 -2.79
C LEU A 390 13.42 18.20 -1.94
N ALA A 391 14.35 18.70 -1.12
CA ALA A 391 14.14 19.91 -0.35
C ALA A 391 14.11 21.17 -1.22
N CYS A 392 14.75 21.19 -2.39
CA CYS A 392 14.55 22.25 -3.39
C CYS A 392 13.09 22.27 -3.86
N GLU A 393 12.54 21.11 -4.23
CA GLU A 393 11.14 20.98 -4.68
C GLU A 393 10.16 21.40 -3.58
N TRP A 394 10.37 20.93 -2.35
CA TRP A 394 9.51 21.31 -1.22
C TRP A 394 9.63 22.80 -0.86
N ALA A 395 10.81 23.41 -0.99
CA ALA A 395 11.00 24.85 -0.78
C ALA A 395 10.17 25.70 -1.75
N VAL A 396 10.05 25.25 -3.00
CA VAL A 396 9.20 25.90 -4.00
C VAL A 396 7.73 25.68 -3.69
N GLN A 397 7.35 24.42 -3.40
CA GLN A 397 5.97 24.06 -3.07
C GLN A 397 5.42 24.81 -1.84
N ASP A 398 6.25 24.98 -0.81
CA ASP A 398 5.88 25.71 0.41
C ASP A 398 6.10 27.23 0.32
N ASP A 399 6.65 27.72 -0.80
CA ASP A 399 6.95 29.13 -1.08
C ASP A 399 7.75 29.84 0.03
N VAL A 400 8.82 29.18 0.52
CA VAL A 400 9.64 29.65 1.65
C VAL A 400 10.97 30.31 1.25
N VAL A 401 11.23 30.44 -0.05
CA VAL A 401 12.46 31.04 -0.62
C VAL A 401 12.15 32.12 -1.65
N GLY A 402 13.06 33.08 -1.80
CA GLY A 402 12.95 34.19 -2.75
C GLY A 402 13.13 33.77 -4.21
N THR A 403 12.68 34.64 -5.13
CA THR A 403 12.74 34.41 -6.58
C THR A 403 13.87 35.21 -7.21
N CYS A 404 14.58 34.61 -8.16
CA CYS A 404 15.58 35.29 -8.96
C CYS A 404 14.93 36.42 -9.78
N ARG A 405 15.56 37.59 -9.78
CA ARG A 405 15.02 38.84 -10.33
C ARG A 405 15.26 39.01 -11.83
N ASP A 406 15.99 38.09 -12.45
CA ASP A 406 16.33 38.11 -13.88
C ASP A 406 15.23 37.56 -14.79
N GLY A 407 14.05 37.23 -14.25
CA GLY A 407 12.92 36.70 -15.00
C GLY A 407 13.06 35.25 -15.44
N SER A 408 14.08 34.53 -14.96
CA SER A 408 14.31 33.11 -15.28
C SER A 408 13.27 32.15 -14.70
N GLY A 409 12.47 32.61 -13.72
CA GLY A 409 11.58 31.74 -12.95
C GLY A 409 12.29 30.90 -11.88
N LYS A 410 13.61 31.00 -11.76
CA LYS A 410 14.40 30.30 -10.74
C LYS A 410 14.21 30.91 -9.35
N ARG A 411 14.51 30.13 -8.32
CA ARG A 411 14.49 30.51 -6.92
C ARG A 411 15.91 30.62 -6.38
N PHE A 412 16.11 31.33 -5.27
CA PHE A 412 17.39 31.36 -4.56
C PHE A 412 17.68 30.03 -3.87
N LEU A 413 17.91 29.00 -4.69
CA LEU A 413 18.18 27.62 -4.29
C LEU A 413 19.58 27.23 -4.77
N TRP A 414 20.38 26.76 -3.83
CA TRP A 414 21.75 26.30 -4.04
C TRP A 414 21.81 24.79 -3.77
N GLN A 415 21.90 24.00 -4.83
CA GLN A 415 21.79 22.54 -4.71
C GLN A 415 23.17 21.87 -4.77
N PRO A 416 23.49 20.93 -3.85
CA PRO A 416 24.71 20.15 -3.97
C PRO A 416 24.61 18.96 -4.92
N ASN A 417 25.74 18.61 -5.53
CA ASN A 417 25.94 17.40 -6.31
C ASN A 417 26.24 16.20 -5.40
N THR A 418 25.24 15.76 -4.62
CA THR A 418 25.31 14.55 -3.77
C THR A 418 24.44 13.43 -4.32
N TRP A 419 24.61 12.19 -3.84
CA TRP A 419 23.77 11.06 -4.24
C TRP A 419 22.36 11.24 -3.65
N LEU A 420 21.31 11.14 -4.47
CA LEU A 420 19.94 11.57 -4.11
C LEU A 420 18.95 10.41 -4.23
N ASN A 421 18.78 9.57 -3.20
CA ASN A 421 17.74 8.52 -3.17
C ASN A 421 17.55 7.78 -4.52
N GLY A 422 18.65 7.32 -5.13
CA GLY A 422 18.61 6.61 -6.42
C GLY A 422 18.69 7.47 -7.70
N ARG A 423 18.88 8.81 -7.61
CA ARG A 423 19.14 9.67 -8.79
C ARG A 423 20.65 9.85 -9.05
N PRO A 424 21.09 9.92 -10.33
CA PRO A 424 22.50 10.11 -10.68
C PRO A 424 23.08 11.43 -10.16
N LEU A 425 24.39 11.44 -9.87
CA LEU A 425 25.17 12.66 -9.69
C LEU A 425 25.00 13.55 -10.93
N GLY A 426 24.88 14.86 -10.73
CA GLY A 426 24.59 15.83 -11.80
C GLY A 426 23.09 16.10 -12.02
N THR A 427 22.18 15.45 -11.29
CA THR A 427 20.76 15.81 -11.35
C THR A 427 20.54 17.17 -10.69
N VAL A 428 20.03 18.16 -11.42
CA VAL A 428 19.81 19.53 -10.94
C VAL A 428 18.31 19.86 -10.96
N SER A 429 17.79 20.43 -9.88
CA SER A 429 16.44 20.99 -9.84
C SER A 429 16.32 22.15 -10.83
N GLU A 430 15.24 22.17 -11.61
CA GLU A 430 14.99 23.24 -12.57
C GLU A 430 14.86 24.63 -11.90
N HIS A 431 14.50 24.63 -10.62
CA HIS A 431 14.31 25.83 -9.81
C HIS A 431 15.62 26.39 -9.22
N ALA A 432 16.71 25.61 -9.21
CA ALA A 432 17.97 26.04 -8.62
C ALA A 432 18.66 27.16 -9.41
N CYS A 433 19.27 28.12 -8.69
CA CYS A 433 20.08 29.20 -9.26
C CYS A 433 21.59 28.91 -9.16
N LEU A 434 22.00 28.05 -8.22
CA LEU A 434 23.38 27.60 -8.03
C LEU A 434 23.43 26.07 -7.91
N PHE A 435 24.48 25.45 -8.45
CA PHE A 435 24.74 24.02 -8.32
C PHE A 435 26.18 23.75 -7.84
N GLN A 436 26.36 23.20 -6.64
CA GLN A 436 27.67 22.80 -6.11
C GLN A 436 28.12 21.51 -6.80
N ARG A 437 28.85 21.67 -7.92
CA ARG A 437 29.25 20.57 -8.80
C ARG A 437 30.39 19.74 -8.20
N LEU A 438 31.43 20.40 -7.68
CA LEU A 438 32.61 19.73 -7.09
C LEU A 438 32.64 19.96 -5.57
N ILE A 439 32.87 18.90 -4.81
CA ILE A 439 32.75 18.85 -3.35
C ILE A 439 33.97 18.15 -2.75
N HIS A 440 34.61 18.79 -1.78
CA HIS A 440 35.68 18.24 -0.97
C HIS A 440 35.12 17.31 0.13
N PRO A 441 35.78 16.16 0.44
CA PRO A 441 37.05 15.68 -0.10
C PRO A 441 36.95 14.87 -1.39
N ARG A 442 35.74 14.64 -1.93
CA ARG A 442 35.52 13.75 -3.08
C ARG A 442 36.30 14.18 -4.31
N ASP A 443 36.30 15.47 -4.62
CA ASP A 443 36.77 15.99 -5.91
C ASP A 443 38.15 16.68 -5.82
N HIS A 444 38.80 16.64 -4.65
CA HIS A 444 40.18 17.11 -4.41
C HIS A 444 40.53 18.50 -4.97
N VAL A 445 39.60 19.45 -4.96
CA VAL A 445 39.82 20.81 -5.47
C VAL A 445 40.47 21.71 -4.41
N THR A 446 41.48 22.46 -4.81
CA THR A 446 42.14 23.45 -3.94
C THR A 446 42.36 24.78 -4.65
N VAL A 447 42.24 25.90 -3.91
CA VAL A 447 42.73 27.22 -4.31
C VAL A 447 43.85 27.63 -3.39
N ALA A 448 45.03 27.95 -3.95
CA ALA A 448 46.23 28.25 -3.17
C ALA A 448 46.52 27.23 -2.04
N GLY A 449 46.26 25.94 -2.28
CA GLY A 449 46.43 24.85 -1.32
C GLY A 449 45.34 24.74 -0.24
N ILE A 450 44.27 25.53 -0.32
CA ILE A 450 43.11 25.48 0.57
C ILE A 450 42.01 24.68 -0.11
N ASN A 451 41.44 23.70 0.58
CA ASN A 451 40.31 22.91 0.08
C ASN A 451 39.09 23.80 -0.16
N VAL A 452 38.51 23.69 -1.36
CA VAL A 452 37.31 24.41 -1.77
C VAL A 452 36.32 23.47 -2.44
N ASP A 453 35.07 23.89 -2.48
CA ASP A 453 34.00 23.34 -3.31
C ASP A 453 33.75 24.29 -4.50
N VAL A 454 33.21 23.78 -5.61
CA VAL A 454 32.98 24.56 -6.85
C VAL A 454 31.50 24.55 -7.24
N ASN A 455 30.99 25.75 -7.51
CA ASN A 455 29.58 26.03 -7.76
C ASN A 455 29.39 26.66 -9.14
N ASP A 456 28.47 26.12 -9.92
CA ASP A 456 28.10 26.67 -11.23
C ASP A 456 26.84 27.55 -11.11
N THR A 457 26.84 28.69 -11.81
CA THR A 457 25.67 29.56 -11.90
C THR A 457 24.70 29.06 -12.96
N LEU A 458 23.43 28.91 -12.60
CA LEU A 458 22.37 28.42 -13.49
C LEU A 458 21.52 29.55 -14.09
N THR A 459 21.75 30.79 -13.66
CA THR A 459 21.00 31.98 -14.06
C THR A 459 21.85 33.24 -13.93
N ALA A 460 21.37 34.38 -14.40
CA ALA A 460 22.09 35.66 -14.31
C ALA A 460 21.99 36.30 -12.91
N ASP A 461 20.85 36.17 -12.24
CA ASP A 461 20.66 36.53 -10.82
C ASP A 461 20.71 35.30 -9.93
N PHE A 462 21.90 34.98 -9.43
CA PHE A 462 22.11 33.86 -8.50
C PHE A 462 22.31 34.35 -7.06
N GLY A 463 21.88 35.58 -6.76
CA GLY A 463 21.98 36.18 -5.43
C GLY A 463 23.29 36.89 -5.13
N GLN A 464 24.07 37.22 -6.16
CA GLN A 464 25.33 37.95 -6.01
C GLN A 464 25.12 39.39 -5.56
N TRP A 465 26.03 39.89 -4.73
CA TRP A 465 25.98 41.26 -4.18
C TRP A 465 25.93 42.31 -5.29
N GLN A 466 26.68 42.12 -6.36
CA GLN A 466 26.74 43.04 -7.51
C GLN A 466 25.41 43.18 -8.27
N PHE A 467 24.53 42.18 -8.19
CA PHE A 467 23.19 42.24 -8.81
C PHE A 467 22.20 43.01 -7.92
N ALA A 468 22.41 43.02 -6.61
CA ALA A 468 21.55 43.67 -5.63
C ALA A 468 21.81 45.18 -5.46
N ALA A 469 22.67 45.78 -6.30
CA ALA A 469 22.97 47.21 -6.29
C ALA A 469 21.90 48.07 -7.00
N GLU A 470 20.95 47.47 -7.73
CA GLU A 470 19.75 48.17 -8.19
C GLU A 470 18.70 48.25 -7.06
N PRO A 471 18.01 49.40 -6.86
CA PRO A 471 17.12 49.60 -5.73
C PRO A 471 15.88 48.70 -5.84
N VAL A 472 15.86 47.63 -5.05
CA VAL A 472 14.65 46.87 -4.76
C VAL A 472 13.76 47.78 -3.89
N VAL A 473 12.58 48.12 -4.40
CA VAL A 473 11.53 48.76 -3.59
C VAL A 473 11.27 47.81 -2.41
N PRO A 474 11.47 48.24 -1.15
CA PRO A 474 11.14 47.39 -0.02
C PRO A 474 9.65 47.08 -0.13
N GLU A 475 9.32 45.79 -0.29
CA GLU A 475 7.95 45.39 -0.03
C GLU A 475 7.62 45.76 1.42
N PRO A 476 6.39 46.24 1.68
CA PRO A 476 5.96 46.54 3.03
C PRO A 476 6.19 45.30 3.92
N GLU A 477 6.48 45.55 5.20
CA GLU A 477 6.66 44.49 6.22
C GLU A 477 5.65 43.35 6.01
N PRO A 478 6.05 42.08 6.21
CA PRO A 478 5.16 40.96 5.97
C PRO A 478 3.90 41.13 6.81
N VAL A 479 2.83 41.58 6.15
CA VAL A 479 1.49 41.58 6.70
C VAL A 479 1.10 40.11 6.70
N VAL A 480 1.11 39.48 7.87
CA VAL A 480 0.35 38.24 8.04
C VAL A 480 -1.08 38.59 7.64
N PRO A 481 -1.59 38.03 6.53
CA PRO A 481 -2.83 38.51 5.97
C PRO A 481 -3.94 38.34 7.01
N ASP A 482 -4.71 39.40 7.26
CA ASP A 482 -5.96 39.37 8.05
C ASP A 482 -7.07 38.54 7.38
N ARG A 483 -6.71 37.66 6.43
CA ARG A 483 -7.59 36.87 5.58
C ARG A 483 -6.94 35.52 5.28
N ILE A 484 -7.71 34.46 5.50
CA ILE A 484 -7.40 33.12 5.02
C ILE A 484 -7.70 33.05 3.52
N SER A 485 -6.77 32.51 2.74
CA SER A 485 -6.98 32.26 1.31
C SER A 485 -7.68 30.92 1.12
N VAL A 486 -9.01 30.95 1.01
CA VAL A 486 -9.84 29.75 0.77
C VAL A 486 -9.34 29.02 -0.47
N ARG A 487 -9.02 27.72 -0.32
CA ARG A 487 -8.60 26.88 -1.44
C ARG A 487 -9.73 26.70 -2.45
N GLU A 488 -9.35 26.55 -3.71
CA GLU A 488 -10.20 26.11 -4.84
C GLU A 488 -11.05 24.87 -4.45
N PRO A 489 -12.19 24.59 -5.12
CA PRO A 489 -13.37 23.90 -4.55
C PRO A 489 -13.20 22.44 -4.06
N GLU A 490 -12.00 21.89 -4.11
CA GLU A 490 -11.65 20.54 -3.66
C GLU A 490 -11.66 20.39 -2.12
N GLY A 491 -11.44 21.48 -1.37
CA GLY A 491 -11.43 21.47 0.10
C GLY A 491 -10.20 20.77 0.70
N TYR A 492 -10.36 20.17 1.89
CA TYR A 492 -9.31 19.40 2.58
C TYR A 492 -9.74 17.95 2.79
N GLU A 493 -8.77 17.03 2.76
CA GLU A 493 -8.97 15.64 3.17
C GLU A 493 -9.21 15.58 4.68
N ILE A 494 -10.20 14.78 5.10
CA ILE A 494 -10.48 14.48 6.51
C ILE A 494 -10.18 12.99 6.72
N ALA A 495 -9.03 12.70 7.33
CA ALA A 495 -8.60 11.33 7.60
C ALA A 495 -9.38 10.73 8.78
N TRP A 496 -9.72 9.45 8.70
CA TRP A 496 -10.31 8.72 9.83
C TRP A 496 -9.23 8.12 10.73
N HIS A 497 -9.38 8.27 12.04
CA HIS A 497 -8.51 7.61 13.02
C HIS A 497 -9.35 6.90 14.09
N PRO A 498 -9.30 5.57 14.18
CA PRO A 498 -10.10 4.82 15.13
C PRO A 498 -9.60 5.04 16.57
N GLY A 499 -10.51 4.89 17.55
CA GLY A 499 -10.12 4.53 18.91
C GLY A 499 -10.42 5.44 20.10
N PRO A 500 -10.93 6.70 20.01
CA PRO A 500 -11.27 7.43 21.22
C PRO A 500 -12.55 6.86 21.88
N GLY A 501 -12.74 7.15 23.17
CA GLY A 501 -14.03 6.92 23.81
C GLY A 501 -15.08 7.92 23.32
N SER A 502 -16.32 7.48 23.08
CA SER A 502 -17.45 8.33 22.71
C SER A 502 -18.75 7.79 23.31
N ARG A 503 -19.79 8.62 23.39
CA ARG A 503 -21.15 8.18 23.75
C ARG A 503 -21.95 7.92 22.48
N ALA A 504 -22.61 6.76 22.40
CA ALA A 504 -23.46 6.41 21.28
C ALA A 504 -24.68 7.35 21.17
N GLY A 505 -24.92 7.89 19.98
CA GLY A 505 -26.03 8.82 19.72
C GLY A 505 -25.75 10.26 20.17
N HIS A 506 -26.54 11.19 19.64
CA HIS A 506 -26.52 12.60 19.97
C HIS A 506 -27.93 13.23 19.83
N GLY A 507 -28.10 14.42 20.39
CA GLY A 507 -29.27 15.27 20.23
C GLY A 507 -29.05 16.25 19.07
N PRO A 508 -30.03 17.08 18.72
CA PRO A 508 -29.84 18.06 17.66
C PRO A 508 -28.69 18.98 18.01
N TYR A 509 -27.63 18.96 17.20
CA TYR A 509 -26.46 19.79 17.45
C TYR A 509 -26.84 21.27 17.34
N LYS A 510 -26.58 22.01 18.42
CA LYS A 510 -26.82 23.46 18.49
C LYS A 510 -25.55 24.25 18.21
N ARG A 511 -24.38 23.70 18.57
CA ARG A 511 -23.12 24.44 18.57
C ARG A 511 -21.92 23.63 18.11
N ILE A 512 -20.93 24.33 17.58
CA ILE A 512 -19.57 23.84 17.40
C ILE A 512 -18.70 24.48 18.48
N TYR A 513 -18.05 23.68 19.32
CA TYR A 513 -17.06 24.19 20.28
C TYR A 513 -15.64 23.96 19.75
N LEU A 514 -14.88 25.05 19.71
CA LEU A 514 -13.45 25.06 19.42
C LEU A 514 -12.64 24.81 20.71
N HIS A 515 -11.63 23.96 20.60
CA HIS A 515 -10.72 23.55 21.67
C HIS A 515 -9.26 23.72 21.25
N THR A 516 -8.35 23.70 22.22
CA THR A 516 -6.93 23.38 21.97
C THR A 516 -6.56 22.09 22.67
N THR A 517 -5.69 21.28 22.07
CA THR A 517 -5.26 19.99 22.67
C THR A 517 -4.22 20.15 23.79
N GLU A 518 -3.79 21.38 24.07
CA GLU A 518 -2.73 21.71 25.05
C GLU A 518 -1.35 21.12 24.68
N ASN A 519 -1.11 20.87 23.40
CA ASN A 519 0.18 20.46 22.86
C ASN A 519 1.04 21.67 22.53
N GLN A 520 2.36 21.49 22.51
CA GLN A 520 3.25 22.56 22.05
C GLN A 520 3.01 22.86 20.56
N ASP A 521 2.79 24.14 20.25
CA ASP A 521 2.63 24.63 18.89
C ASP A 521 3.77 24.12 18.00
N TRP A 522 3.43 23.71 16.77
CA TRP A 522 4.37 23.23 15.73
C TRP A 522 5.17 21.94 16.05
N ILE A 523 5.01 21.38 17.25
CA ILE A 523 5.64 20.10 17.67
C ILE A 523 4.58 19.00 17.79
N GLY A 524 3.42 19.33 18.36
CA GLY A 524 2.28 18.42 18.41
C GLY A 524 1.80 18.06 17.00
N ARG A 525 1.30 16.83 16.84
CA ARG A 525 0.64 16.38 15.61
C ARG A 525 -0.75 15.84 15.93
N ALA A 526 -1.68 15.97 15.00
CA ALA A 526 -3.04 15.48 15.16
C ALA A 526 -3.07 13.95 15.40
N GLU A 527 -2.21 13.17 14.72
CA GLU A 527 -2.13 11.71 14.94
C GLU A 527 -1.73 11.39 16.38
N ASN A 528 -0.69 12.07 16.90
CA ASN A 528 -0.20 11.83 18.25
C ASN A 528 -1.26 12.14 19.32
N VAL A 529 -2.11 13.15 19.08
CA VAL A 529 -3.23 13.46 19.98
C VAL A 529 -4.31 12.39 19.86
N ALA A 530 -4.64 11.95 18.64
CA ALA A 530 -5.61 10.89 18.39
C ALA A 530 -5.20 9.55 19.06
N ASP A 531 -3.94 9.13 18.89
CA ASP A 531 -3.35 7.97 19.55
C ASP A 531 -3.42 8.09 21.08
N GLY A 532 -3.08 9.27 21.60
CA GLY A 532 -3.16 9.58 23.02
C GLY A 532 -4.58 9.43 23.58
N GLN A 533 -5.59 9.96 22.87
CA GLN A 533 -7.01 9.84 23.24
C GLN A 533 -7.51 8.40 23.17
N ALA A 534 -7.05 7.64 22.17
CA ALA A 534 -7.42 6.25 22.00
C ALA A 534 -6.95 5.36 23.16
N VAL A 535 -5.77 5.66 23.71
CA VAL A 535 -5.20 4.95 24.86
C VAL A 535 -5.84 5.39 26.18
N ARG A 536 -5.94 6.70 26.45
CA ARG A 536 -6.35 7.20 27.79
C ARG A 536 -7.86 7.17 28.01
N ARG A 537 -8.65 7.40 26.96
CA ARG A 537 -10.12 7.43 26.99
C ARG A 537 -10.72 8.31 28.10
N ASP A 538 -10.06 9.43 28.40
CA ASP A 538 -10.44 10.41 29.41
C ASP A 538 -11.03 11.71 28.82
N GLY A 539 -11.04 11.83 27.49
CA GLY A 539 -11.69 12.89 26.71
C GLY A 539 -11.62 12.57 25.21
N SER A 540 -12.48 13.20 24.41
CA SER A 540 -12.46 13.04 22.94
C SER A 540 -13.03 14.24 22.21
N TYR A 541 -12.60 14.41 20.96
CA TYR A 541 -13.11 15.42 20.03
C TYR A 541 -13.70 14.74 18.80
N HIS A 542 -14.53 15.43 18.02
CA HIS A 542 -14.96 14.89 16.74
C HIS A 542 -13.83 15.04 15.72
N TYR A 543 -13.21 16.22 15.69
CA TYR A 543 -12.13 16.57 14.78
C TYR A 543 -10.92 17.11 15.55
N ILE A 544 -9.73 16.71 15.12
CA ILE A 544 -8.44 17.22 15.56
C ILE A 544 -7.74 17.82 14.33
N VAL A 545 -7.30 19.06 14.42
CA VAL A 545 -6.73 19.82 13.31
C VAL A 545 -5.33 20.32 13.69
N ASP A 546 -4.32 19.99 12.88
CA ASP A 546 -3.00 20.62 12.93
C ASP A 546 -2.74 21.41 11.63
N ASP A 547 -1.51 21.87 11.38
CA ASP A 547 -1.18 22.64 10.17
C ASP A 547 -1.07 21.81 8.88
N ASN A 548 -1.23 20.49 8.97
CA ASN A 548 -1.14 19.57 7.84
C ASN A 548 -2.37 18.63 7.69
N HIS A 549 -3.10 18.35 8.75
CA HIS A 549 -4.12 17.31 8.77
C HIS A 549 -5.42 17.75 9.46
N ILE A 550 -6.54 17.24 8.94
CA ILE A 550 -7.81 17.15 9.65
C ILE A 550 -8.06 15.67 9.94
N ILE A 551 -8.09 15.30 11.21
CA ILE A 551 -8.36 13.93 11.65
C ILE A 551 -9.70 13.89 12.34
N GLN A 552 -10.61 13.07 11.83
CA GLN A 552 -11.85 12.72 12.51
C GLN A 552 -11.63 11.49 13.38
N THR A 553 -11.92 11.63 14.67
CA THR A 553 -11.72 10.55 15.66
C THR A 553 -13.05 10.05 16.25
N VAL A 554 -14.10 10.89 16.25
CA VAL A 554 -15.47 10.51 16.61
C VAL A 554 -16.42 10.92 15.50
N THR A 555 -17.26 9.98 15.04
CA THR A 555 -18.30 10.27 14.05
C THR A 555 -19.32 11.26 14.63
N THR A 556 -19.87 12.16 13.82
CA THR A 556 -20.98 13.05 14.20
C THR A 556 -22.30 12.32 14.50
N LYS A 557 -22.35 10.98 14.41
CA LYS A 557 -23.46 10.15 14.92
C LYS A 557 -23.38 9.91 16.44
N ASN A 558 -22.26 10.23 17.06
CA ASN A 558 -21.96 9.97 18.46
C ASN A 558 -21.52 11.27 19.13
N ALA A 559 -21.78 11.41 20.42
CA ALA A 559 -21.28 12.53 21.19
C ALA A 559 -19.83 12.27 21.64
N ALA A 560 -18.90 13.13 21.21
CA ALA A 560 -17.53 13.18 21.74
C ALA A 560 -17.49 13.80 23.15
N TRP A 561 -16.50 13.45 23.97
CA TRP A 561 -16.38 13.91 25.36
C TRP A 561 -15.52 15.17 25.46
N GLY A 562 -15.95 16.25 24.78
CA GLY A 562 -15.18 17.49 24.67
C GLY A 562 -15.50 18.54 25.74
N VAL A 563 -16.66 18.47 26.39
CA VAL A 563 -17.09 19.32 27.51
C VAL A 563 -17.65 18.43 28.64
N PRO A 564 -16.81 17.82 29.49
CA PRO A 564 -17.26 16.82 30.45
C PRO A 564 -18.06 17.44 31.62
N VAL A 565 -19.28 16.93 31.87
CA VAL A 565 -20.07 17.29 33.06
C VAL A 565 -20.00 16.18 34.11
N ARG A 566 -19.62 16.50 35.36
CA ARG A 566 -19.90 15.62 36.50
C ARG A 566 -21.37 15.76 36.93
N GLY A 567 -22.23 14.88 36.43
CA GLY A 567 -23.48 14.50 37.11
C GLY A 567 -24.81 15.11 36.63
N VAL A 568 -24.90 15.84 35.52
CA VAL A 568 -26.19 16.32 34.94
C VAL A 568 -26.09 16.43 33.41
N ASP A 569 -27.22 16.39 32.69
CA ASP A 569 -27.39 16.37 31.23
C ASP A 569 -26.32 17.13 30.40
N ASP A 570 -25.80 16.39 29.42
CA ASP A 570 -24.45 16.49 28.90
C ASP A 570 -24.36 17.46 27.71
N GLY A 571 -23.55 18.52 27.83
CA GLY A 571 -23.32 19.49 26.74
C GLY A 571 -22.58 18.88 25.53
N ASN A 572 -22.06 17.66 25.67
CA ASN A 572 -21.55 16.87 24.55
C ASN A 572 -22.66 16.39 23.62
N HIS A 573 -23.87 16.18 24.14
CA HIS A 573 -24.97 15.60 23.37
C HIS A 573 -25.57 16.59 22.37
N ASP A 574 -25.37 17.90 22.54
CA ASP A 574 -25.88 18.96 21.66
C ASP A 574 -24.76 19.80 21.02
N SER A 575 -23.51 19.31 21.02
CA SER A 575 -22.40 20.00 20.35
C SER A 575 -21.42 19.12 19.59
N VAL A 576 -20.80 19.71 18.57
CA VAL A 576 -19.66 19.13 17.83
C VAL A 576 -18.37 19.79 18.33
N HIS A 577 -17.29 19.01 18.41
CA HIS A 577 -16.03 19.45 19.02
C HIS A 577 -14.90 19.39 17.99
N ILE A 578 -14.26 20.54 17.74
CA ILE A 578 -13.10 20.68 16.85
C ILE A 578 -11.92 21.17 17.70
N ALA A 579 -10.85 20.38 17.77
CA ALA A 579 -9.67 20.70 18.58
C ALA A 579 -8.48 21.03 17.70
N MET A 580 -7.85 22.17 17.97
CA MET A 580 -6.60 22.60 17.31
C MET A 580 -5.39 22.08 18.09
N VAL A 581 -4.44 21.47 17.39
CA VAL A 581 -3.20 20.99 17.99
C VAL A 581 -2.30 22.17 18.31
N GLY A 582 -2.28 22.54 19.59
CA GLY A 582 -1.53 23.71 20.04
C GLY A 582 -1.94 24.18 21.42
N THR A 583 -1.46 25.38 21.78
CA THR A 583 -1.75 26.03 23.06
C THR A 583 -2.66 27.25 22.88
N SER A 584 -3.44 27.54 23.91
CA SER A 584 -4.24 28.78 24.02
C SER A 584 -3.47 29.93 24.68
N GLY A 585 -2.30 29.65 25.27
CA GLY A 585 -1.45 30.65 25.94
C GLY A 585 -0.35 31.23 25.05
N ALA A 586 0.10 32.45 25.34
CA ALA A 586 1.23 33.08 24.66
C ALA A 586 2.56 32.57 25.23
N ILE A 587 3.06 31.42 24.78
CA ILE A 587 4.38 30.92 25.17
C ILE A 587 5.25 30.52 23.96
N PRO A 588 6.54 30.90 23.92
CA PRO A 588 7.46 30.48 22.85
C PRO A 588 7.84 28.98 22.92
N ARG A 589 7.90 28.40 24.13
CA ARG A 589 8.27 26.99 24.36
C ARG A 589 7.82 26.52 25.75
N TRP A 590 7.27 25.30 25.83
CA TRP A 590 6.82 24.73 27.09
C TRP A 590 8.00 24.12 27.87
N THR A 591 8.27 24.62 29.09
CA THR A 591 9.39 24.16 29.95
C THR A 591 8.95 23.66 31.33
N GLY A 592 7.67 23.31 31.52
CA GLY A 592 7.20 22.77 32.80
C GLY A 592 5.68 22.90 33.02
N GLU A 593 5.18 24.09 33.34
CA GLU A 593 3.76 24.30 33.72
C GLU A 593 2.83 24.49 32.51
N ASN A 594 1.58 24.04 32.61
CA ASN A 594 0.57 24.20 31.56
C ASN A 594 0.40 25.70 31.20
N PRO A 595 0.63 26.08 29.93
CA PRO A 595 0.58 27.46 29.47
C PRO A 595 -0.84 28.05 29.33
N ASN A 596 -1.87 27.21 29.36
CA ASN A 596 -3.26 27.65 29.22
C ASN A 596 -3.75 28.32 30.50
N ARG A 597 -3.62 29.65 30.56
CA ARG A 597 -4.04 30.47 31.69
C ARG A 597 -4.74 31.74 31.18
N GLU A 598 -5.80 32.13 31.87
CA GLU A 598 -6.55 33.38 31.63
C GLU A 598 -5.64 34.62 31.58
N THR A 599 -4.57 34.61 32.38
CA THR A 599 -3.66 35.75 32.53
C THR A 599 -2.64 35.91 31.39
N ASN A 600 -2.55 34.96 30.45
CA ASN A 600 -1.58 35.03 29.36
C ASN A 600 -2.11 34.40 28.05
N PRO A 601 -3.22 34.90 27.46
CA PRO A 601 -3.79 34.32 26.25
C PRO A 601 -2.89 34.55 25.03
N LYS A 602 -2.85 33.57 24.11
CA LYS A 602 -2.21 33.69 22.80
C LYS A 602 -2.78 34.91 22.07
N THR A 603 -1.89 35.77 21.56
CA THR A 603 -2.31 36.99 20.88
C THR A 603 -3.01 36.65 19.57
N ARG A 604 -3.86 37.56 19.05
CA ARG A 604 -4.47 37.41 17.72
C ARG A 604 -3.42 37.10 16.66
N GLN A 605 -2.28 37.79 16.71
CA GLN A 605 -1.17 37.60 15.78
C GLN A 605 -0.58 36.18 15.88
N GLY A 606 -0.36 35.67 17.10
CA GLY A 606 0.14 34.30 17.29
C GLY A 606 -0.85 33.23 16.81
N TRP A 607 -2.15 33.53 16.75
CA TRP A 607 -3.11 32.65 16.09
C TRP A 607 -2.99 32.70 14.56
N LEU A 608 -2.86 33.90 14.00
CA LEU A 608 -2.75 34.10 12.54
C LEU A 608 -1.45 33.52 11.96
N GLU A 609 -0.44 33.25 12.78
CA GLU A 609 0.75 32.49 12.40
C GLU A 609 0.43 31.03 12.02
N HIS A 610 -0.69 30.47 12.51
CA HIS A 610 -1.22 29.15 12.12
C HIS A 610 -2.23 29.26 10.97
N ASP A 611 -1.86 29.95 9.90
CA ASP A 611 -2.74 30.23 8.77
C ASP A 611 -3.37 28.97 8.14
N LYS A 612 -2.57 27.90 7.94
CA LYS A 612 -3.02 26.61 7.41
C LYS A 612 -3.99 25.90 8.35
N MET A 613 -3.68 25.79 9.64
CA MET A 613 -4.59 25.21 10.63
C MET A 613 -5.90 26.00 10.71
N LEU A 614 -5.84 27.34 10.70
CA LEU A 614 -7.06 28.17 10.76
C LEU A 614 -7.93 28.01 9.51
N ASP A 615 -7.34 27.85 8.33
CA ASP A 615 -8.07 27.53 7.09
C ASP A 615 -8.76 26.16 7.17
N MET A 616 -8.05 25.14 7.64
CA MET A 616 -8.62 23.81 7.86
C MET A 616 -9.71 23.78 8.93
N VAL A 617 -9.57 24.58 10.00
CA VAL A 617 -10.65 24.79 10.98
C VAL A 617 -11.85 25.46 10.33
N ALA A 618 -11.65 26.48 9.48
CA ALA A 618 -12.74 27.13 8.76
C ALA A 618 -13.47 26.17 7.82
N PHE A 619 -12.73 25.33 7.09
CA PHE A 619 -13.30 24.25 6.27
C PHE A 619 -14.08 23.22 7.09
N THR A 620 -13.55 22.80 8.24
CA THR A 620 -14.22 21.85 9.13
C THR A 620 -15.50 22.46 9.71
N VAL A 621 -15.47 23.72 10.14
CA VAL A 621 -16.66 24.47 10.60
C VAL A 621 -17.72 24.52 9.50
N ALA A 622 -17.34 24.89 8.27
CA ALA A 622 -18.28 24.93 7.14
C ALA A 622 -18.92 23.56 6.87
N THR A 623 -18.10 22.49 6.89
CA THR A 623 -18.55 21.11 6.68
C THR A 623 -19.60 20.70 7.72
N VAL A 624 -19.27 20.87 9.01
CA VAL A 624 -20.17 20.51 10.12
C VAL A 624 -21.43 21.39 10.13
N SER A 625 -21.29 22.69 9.87
CA SER A 625 -22.42 23.61 9.80
C SER A 625 -23.40 23.26 8.68
N THR A 626 -22.90 22.90 7.50
CA THR A 626 -23.75 22.47 6.38
C THR A 626 -24.40 21.11 6.66
N GLU A 627 -23.69 20.17 7.28
CA GLU A 627 -24.22 18.84 7.61
C GLU A 627 -25.34 18.89 8.65
N HIS A 628 -25.19 19.73 9.69
CA HIS A 628 -26.08 19.74 10.87
C HIS A 628 -26.97 20.99 11.00
N GLY A 629 -26.89 21.93 10.05
CA GLY A 629 -27.68 23.16 10.07
C GLY A 629 -27.29 24.13 11.20
N ILE A 630 -26.03 24.12 11.62
CA ILE A 630 -25.51 25.00 12.67
C ILE A 630 -25.11 26.36 12.05
N PRO A 631 -25.62 27.51 12.53
CA PRO A 631 -25.25 28.82 11.99
C PRO A 631 -23.73 29.09 12.08
N ILE A 632 -23.13 29.60 11.00
CA ILE A 632 -21.72 30.05 10.99
C ILE A 632 -21.64 31.46 11.60
N GLU A 633 -21.95 31.56 12.89
CA GLU A 633 -21.96 32.80 13.66
C GLU A 633 -21.24 32.62 15.00
N ARG A 634 -20.53 33.65 15.46
CA ARG A 634 -19.85 33.61 16.76
C ARG A 634 -20.88 33.65 17.89
N VAL A 635 -20.78 32.70 18.81
CA VAL A 635 -21.53 32.68 20.06
C VAL A 635 -20.55 32.93 21.21
N ASP A 636 -20.68 34.09 21.85
CA ASP A 636 -19.91 34.49 23.03
C ASP A 636 -20.47 33.91 24.34
N ILE A 637 -19.85 34.22 25.48
CA ILE A 637 -20.28 33.76 26.83
C ILE A 637 -21.77 34.04 27.08
N ALA A 638 -22.23 35.26 26.79
CA ALA A 638 -23.62 35.65 26.97
C ALA A 638 -24.55 34.81 26.07
N GLY A 639 -24.14 34.60 24.82
CA GLY A 639 -24.87 33.80 23.86
C GLY A 639 -24.97 32.33 24.22
N VAL A 640 -23.92 31.74 24.78
CA VAL A 640 -24.01 30.37 25.33
C VAL A 640 -25.00 30.35 26.50
N GLY A 641 -24.94 31.36 27.39
CA GLY A 641 -25.89 31.52 28.48
C GLY A 641 -27.36 31.67 28.04
N ASP A 642 -27.60 32.19 26.84
CA ASP A 642 -28.92 32.35 26.20
C ASP A 642 -29.31 31.15 25.30
N ASP A 643 -28.54 30.05 25.34
CA ASP A 643 -28.75 28.85 24.51
C ASP A 643 -28.69 29.11 22.99
N ARG A 644 -27.98 30.14 22.53
CA ARG A 644 -27.87 30.47 21.09
C ARG A 644 -27.11 29.39 20.31
N HIS A 645 -27.49 29.20 19.05
CA HIS A 645 -26.86 28.27 18.11
C HIS A 645 -25.70 28.95 17.37
N GLY A 646 -24.61 28.22 17.12
CA GLY A 646 -23.48 28.69 16.32
C GLY A 646 -22.12 28.18 16.79
N VAL A 647 -21.05 28.92 16.47
CA VAL A 647 -19.66 28.52 16.76
C VAL A 647 -19.16 29.25 18.00
N SER A 648 -18.65 28.49 18.98
CA SER A 648 -18.18 28.99 20.26
C SER A 648 -16.89 28.28 20.68
N SER A 649 -16.41 28.51 21.90
CA SER A 649 -15.24 27.82 22.48
C SER A 649 -15.58 27.15 23.80
N HIS A 650 -14.71 26.24 24.24
CA HIS A 650 -14.80 25.62 25.56
C HIS A 650 -14.72 26.67 26.70
N ASN A 651 -13.94 27.74 26.52
CA ASN A 651 -13.91 28.91 27.40
C ASN A 651 -15.30 29.55 27.51
N ASN A 652 -15.92 29.88 26.37
CA ASN A 652 -17.22 30.53 26.35
C ASN A 652 -18.31 29.64 26.96
N TYR A 653 -18.20 28.32 26.77
CA TYR A 653 -19.07 27.36 27.43
C TYR A 653 -18.87 27.30 28.94
N THR A 654 -17.63 27.22 29.43
CA THR A 654 -17.28 27.19 30.86
C THR A 654 -17.91 28.34 31.65
N PHE A 655 -17.92 29.54 31.06
CA PHE A 655 -18.51 30.73 31.69
C PHE A 655 -20.00 30.88 31.42
N GLY A 656 -20.45 30.58 30.19
CA GLY A 656 -21.85 30.65 29.81
C GLY A 656 -22.73 29.62 30.52
N SER A 657 -22.15 28.47 30.90
CA SER A 657 -22.84 27.38 31.60
C SER A 657 -23.49 27.82 32.91
N VAL A 658 -22.95 28.86 33.56
CA VAL A 658 -23.53 29.40 34.80
C VAL A 658 -24.97 29.86 34.56
N ARG A 659 -25.20 30.54 33.44
CA ARG A 659 -26.54 31.01 33.07
C ARG A 659 -27.35 29.93 32.35
N LEU A 660 -26.70 29.12 31.52
CA LEU A 660 -27.35 28.06 30.74
C LEU A 660 -27.84 26.88 31.62
N LYS A 661 -27.03 26.46 32.59
CA LYS A 661 -27.22 25.24 33.40
C LYS A 661 -27.32 25.50 34.92
N GLY A 662 -27.01 26.72 35.37
CA GLY A 662 -27.05 27.09 36.80
C GLY A 662 -25.76 26.84 37.58
N PHE A 663 -24.69 26.35 36.94
CA PHE A 663 -23.37 26.14 37.56
C PHE A 663 -22.22 26.36 36.57
N LYS A 664 -21.03 26.67 37.10
CA LYS A 664 -19.82 26.88 36.30
C LYS A 664 -19.20 25.52 35.93
N ASP A 665 -19.01 25.26 34.64
CA ASP A 665 -18.54 23.97 34.13
C ASP A 665 -17.00 23.96 34.00
N GLY A 666 -16.31 23.74 35.12
CA GLY A 666 -14.85 23.61 35.16
C GLY A 666 -14.05 24.92 35.13
N THR A 667 -12.79 24.80 34.73
CA THR A 667 -11.80 25.89 34.62
C THR A 667 -11.13 25.89 33.25
N HIS A 668 -11.85 25.54 32.19
CA HIS A 668 -11.30 25.50 30.83
C HIS A 668 -11.25 26.90 30.21
N TRP A 669 -10.15 27.20 29.53
CA TRP A 669 -9.81 28.55 29.04
C TRP A 669 -9.55 28.58 27.53
N ASP A 670 -9.59 27.43 26.89
CA ASP A 670 -9.40 27.27 25.46
C ASP A 670 -10.73 27.30 24.74
N VAL A 671 -10.90 27.89 23.58
CA VAL A 671 -10.08 28.89 22.92
C VAL A 671 -10.46 30.29 23.47
N PRO A 672 -9.49 31.17 23.78
CA PRO A 672 -9.75 32.50 24.33
C PRO A 672 -10.36 33.45 23.30
N ASP A 673 -10.95 34.56 23.77
CA ASP A 673 -11.58 35.57 22.91
C ASP A 673 -10.59 36.32 21.98
N SER A 674 -9.28 36.16 22.18
CA SER A 674 -8.22 36.65 21.28
C SER A 674 -8.12 35.88 19.96
N PHE A 675 -8.79 34.73 19.86
CA PHE A 675 -8.87 33.94 18.63
C PHE A 675 -9.58 34.71 17.50
N PRO A 676 -9.08 34.64 16.25
CA PRO A 676 -9.60 35.42 15.13
C PRO A 676 -10.90 34.82 14.54
N TYR A 677 -11.98 34.81 15.34
CA TYR A 677 -13.31 34.32 14.93
C TYR A 677 -13.82 34.97 13.65
N ASP A 678 -13.60 36.27 13.47
CA ASP A 678 -13.99 37.03 12.29
C ASP A 678 -13.33 36.48 11.02
N VAL A 679 -12.06 36.08 11.09
CA VAL A 679 -11.31 35.52 9.96
C VAL A 679 -11.77 34.10 9.65
N VAL A 680 -11.84 33.25 10.67
CA VAL A 680 -12.23 31.84 10.52
C VAL A 680 -13.67 31.69 10.05
N LEU A 681 -14.61 32.46 10.62
CA LEU A 681 -16.03 32.39 10.23
C LEU A 681 -16.29 33.02 8.86
N ALA A 682 -15.51 34.02 8.44
CA ALA A 682 -15.59 34.55 7.08
C ALA A 682 -15.14 33.49 6.05
N ALA A 683 -14.03 32.80 6.31
CA ALA A 683 -13.57 31.69 5.46
C ALA A 683 -14.56 30.51 5.46
N ALA A 684 -15.12 30.15 6.63
CA ALA A 684 -16.12 29.09 6.72
C ALA A 684 -17.39 29.42 5.91
N LYS A 685 -17.84 30.68 5.91
CA LYS A 685 -18.95 31.12 5.06
C LYS A 685 -18.62 31.02 3.56
N GLN A 686 -17.39 31.30 3.18
CA GLN A 686 -16.95 31.14 1.79
C GLN A 686 -16.96 29.66 1.38
N TYR A 687 -16.40 28.76 2.21
CA TYR A 687 -16.49 27.31 1.98
C TYR A 687 -17.94 26.81 1.90
N ALA A 688 -18.83 27.29 2.77
CA ALA A 688 -20.24 26.92 2.75
C ALA A 688 -21.00 27.46 1.52
N ALA A 689 -20.48 28.50 0.87
CA ALA A 689 -21.05 29.09 -0.34
C ALA A 689 -20.45 28.53 -1.64
N LEU A 690 -19.44 27.66 -1.56
CA LEU A 690 -18.88 27.00 -2.74
C LEU A 690 -19.96 26.11 -3.40
N PRO A 691 -20.04 26.08 -4.74
CA PRO A 691 -20.95 25.18 -5.44
C PRO A 691 -20.71 23.74 -4.99
N VAL A 692 -21.79 23.01 -4.72
CA VAL A 692 -21.68 21.56 -4.45
C VAL A 692 -21.16 20.92 -5.72
N ASP A 693 -19.89 20.50 -5.70
CA ASP A 693 -19.30 19.71 -6.77
C ASP A 693 -20.16 18.44 -6.93
N PRO A 694 -20.88 18.27 -8.06
CA PRO A 694 -21.72 17.09 -8.28
C PRO A 694 -20.91 15.79 -8.35
N ASP A 695 -19.59 15.91 -8.52
CA ASP A 695 -18.62 14.81 -8.59
C ASP A 695 -17.87 14.62 -7.25
N ARG A 696 -18.24 15.36 -6.20
CA ARG A 696 -17.76 15.11 -4.83
C ARG A 696 -18.25 13.74 -4.35
N PHE A 697 -17.41 13.07 -3.56
CA PHE A 697 -17.80 11.82 -2.90
C PHE A 697 -19.05 12.07 -2.02
N PRO A 698 -20.15 11.32 -2.22
CA PRO A 698 -21.46 11.66 -1.64
C PRO A 698 -21.67 11.12 -0.22
N LEU A 699 -20.71 10.34 0.31
CA LEU A 699 -20.74 9.82 1.67
C LEU A 699 -20.04 10.78 2.65
N PRO A 700 -20.45 10.84 3.93
CA PRO A 700 -19.73 11.60 4.96
C PRO A 700 -18.29 11.08 5.10
N SER A 701 -17.38 11.91 5.63
CA SER A 701 -15.99 11.45 5.82
C SER A 701 -15.92 10.20 6.71
N GLY A 702 -14.94 9.34 6.43
CA GLY A 702 -14.77 8.03 7.07
C GLY A 702 -15.78 6.95 6.65
N HIS A 703 -16.84 7.31 5.92
CA HIS A 703 -17.80 6.34 5.40
C HIS A 703 -17.41 5.82 4.02
N TYR A 704 -17.81 4.60 3.73
CA TYR A 704 -17.56 3.93 2.45
C TYR A 704 -18.71 3.00 2.11
N TRP A 705 -18.86 2.66 0.83
CA TRP A 705 -19.76 1.57 0.48
C TRP A 705 -19.07 0.22 0.74
N GLY A 706 -19.71 -0.62 1.54
CA GLY A 706 -19.16 -1.86 2.06
C GLY A 706 -20.24 -2.87 2.47
N PRO A 707 -19.83 -4.06 2.95
CA PRO A 707 -20.77 -5.12 3.29
C PRO A 707 -21.69 -4.71 4.44
N LEU A 708 -22.88 -5.33 4.46
CA LEU A 708 -23.90 -5.08 5.48
C LEU A 708 -23.45 -5.45 6.90
N SER A 709 -22.55 -6.43 7.03
CA SER A 709 -21.92 -6.83 8.29
C SER A 709 -20.72 -5.96 8.69
N GLY A 710 -20.41 -4.92 7.90
CA GLY A 710 -19.34 -3.98 8.20
C GLY A 710 -19.62 -3.11 9.43
N PRO A 711 -18.63 -2.32 9.87
CA PRO A 711 -18.81 -1.37 10.97
C PRO A 711 -19.81 -0.27 10.58
N ALA A 712 -20.21 0.61 11.52
CA ALA A 712 -21.29 1.58 11.31
C ALA A 712 -21.04 2.60 10.18
N GLU A 713 -19.79 2.72 9.75
CA GLU A 713 -19.28 3.54 8.67
C GLU A 713 -19.41 2.87 7.28
N SER A 714 -19.66 1.54 7.26
CA SER A 714 -19.90 0.75 6.04
C SER A 714 -21.36 0.84 5.63
N TRP A 715 -21.65 1.51 4.52
CA TRP A 715 -23.01 1.67 4.01
C TRP A 715 -23.27 0.73 2.85
N SER A 716 -24.20 -0.20 3.04
CA SER A 716 -24.55 -1.15 1.98
C SER A 716 -25.72 -0.70 1.11
N ASN A 717 -26.51 0.29 1.57
CA ASN A 717 -27.80 0.71 1.00
C ASN A 717 -28.87 -0.40 1.00
N ARG A 718 -28.68 -1.52 1.73
CA ARG A 718 -29.64 -2.64 1.77
C ARG A 718 -30.86 -2.38 2.65
N PHE A 719 -30.74 -1.53 3.66
CA PHE A 719 -31.86 -1.25 4.57
C PHE A 719 -32.77 -0.14 4.06
N GLY A 720 -32.30 0.67 3.09
CA GLY A 720 -33.09 1.75 2.48
C GLY A 720 -33.35 2.93 3.41
N ASN A 721 -32.67 2.96 4.56
CA ASN A 721 -32.69 4.08 5.52
C ASN A 721 -31.45 4.99 5.36
N GLU A 722 -30.49 4.60 4.52
CA GLU A 722 -29.36 5.42 4.15
C GLU A 722 -29.79 6.65 3.33
N PRO A 723 -29.10 7.80 3.45
CA PRO A 723 -29.46 9.03 2.73
C PRO A 723 -29.56 8.84 1.22
N GLN A 724 -30.51 9.54 0.59
CA GLN A 724 -30.75 9.49 -0.86
C GLN A 724 -29.47 9.76 -1.69
N ALA A 725 -28.58 10.63 -1.21
CA ALA A 725 -27.29 10.91 -1.83
C ALA A 725 -26.37 9.68 -1.91
N SER A 726 -26.39 8.79 -0.91
CA SER A 726 -25.64 7.52 -0.94
C SER A 726 -26.20 6.57 -2.01
N ILE A 727 -27.52 6.47 -2.08
CA ILE A 727 -28.24 5.60 -3.03
C ILE A 727 -27.96 6.04 -4.47
N ASP A 728 -28.14 7.33 -4.75
CA ASP A 728 -27.93 7.89 -6.09
C ASP A 728 -26.45 7.91 -6.47
N GLY A 729 -25.57 8.15 -5.49
CA GLY A 729 -24.12 8.02 -5.64
C GLY A 729 -23.70 6.64 -6.09
N LEU A 730 -24.00 5.60 -5.31
CA LEU A 730 -23.57 4.24 -5.65
C LEU A 730 -24.14 3.77 -7.00
N ARG A 731 -25.41 4.11 -7.29
CA ARG A 731 -26.03 3.85 -8.59
C ARG A 731 -25.25 4.48 -9.74
N ARG A 732 -24.81 5.74 -9.57
CA ARG A 732 -24.02 6.47 -10.57
C ARG A 732 -22.66 5.80 -10.78
N TRP A 733 -21.98 5.43 -9.70
CA TRP A 733 -20.67 4.77 -9.77
C TRP A 733 -20.76 3.43 -10.53
N GLN A 734 -21.74 2.59 -10.18
CA GLN A 734 -22.02 1.32 -10.88
C GLN A 734 -22.33 1.54 -12.37
N THR A 735 -23.18 2.52 -12.69
CA THR A 735 -23.55 2.86 -14.07
C THR A 735 -22.33 3.22 -14.92
N LEU A 736 -21.43 4.05 -14.37
CA LEU A 736 -20.22 4.49 -15.07
C LEU A 736 -19.26 3.34 -15.35
N LEU A 737 -19.20 2.34 -14.47
CA LEU A 737 -18.38 1.14 -14.64
C LEU A 737 -18.99 0.10 -15.57
N GLY A 738 -20.24 0.26 -15.99
CA GLY A 738 -20.95 -0.73 -16.81
C GLY A 738 -21.34 -1.99 -16.05
N ILE A 739 -21.49 -1.90 -14.72
CA ILE A 739 -21.99 -2.99 -13.87
C ILE A 739 -23.46 -2.73 -13.50
N PRO A 740 -24.25 -3.74 -13.10
CA PRO A 740 -25.67 -3.54 -12.78
C PRO A 740 -25.88 -2.42 -11.73
N PRO A 741 -26.71 -1.40 -12.02
CA PRO A 741 -26.85 -0.22 -11.16
C PRO A 741 -27.87 -0.48 -10.03
N THR A 742 -27.59 -1.47 -9.19
CA THR A 742 -28.46 -1.92 -8.09
C THR A 742 -28.65 -0.88 -6.99
N ALA A 743 -27.79 0.14 -6.94
CA ALA A 743 -27.70 1.13 -5.87
C ALA A 743 -27.35 0.54 -4.49
N VAL A 744 -26.95 -0.73 -4.46
CA VAL A 744 -26.63 -1.52 -3.28
C VAL A 744 -25.21 -2.03 -3.40
N TYR A 745 -24.46 -2.06 -2.29
CA TYR A 745 -23.16 -2.71 -2.26
C TYR A 745 -23.35 -4.23 -2.34
N ASP A 746 -23.02 -4.77 -3.50
CA ASP A 746 -23.11 -6.18 -3.88
C ASP A 746 -21.76 -6.70 -4.39
N ASP A 747 -21.68 -7.99 -4.74
CA ASP A 747 -20.44 -8.59 -5.18
C ASP A 747 -19.89 -7.96 -6.47
N ALA A 748 -20.75 -7.51 -7.39
CA ALA A 748 -20.31 -6.81 -8.59
C ALA A 748 -19.62 -5.48 -8.25
N THR A 749 -20.16 -4.76 -7.26
CA THR A 749 -19.57 -3.53 -6.71
C THR A 749 -18.23 -3.82 -6.06
N ARG A 750 -18.17 -4.84 -5.19
CA ARG A 750 -16.94 -5.27 -4.52
C ARG A 750 -15.86 -5.66 -5.51
N ASP A 751 -16.19 -6.50 -6.48
CA ASP A 751 -15.24 -7.05 -7.44
C ASP A 751 -14.73 -5.95 -8.40
N ALA A 752 -15.57 -4.98 -8.76
CA ALA A 752 -15.14 -3.81 -9.52
C ALA A 752 -14.19 -2.91 -8.71
N ALA A 753 -14.46 -2.72 -7.42
CA ALA A 753 -13.56 -2.00 -6.52
C ALA A 753 -12.23 -2.75 -6.33
N ILE A 754 -12.25 -4.08 -6.17
CA ILE A 754 -11.04 -4.92 -6.14
C ILE A 754 -10.25 -4.77 -7.43
N ALA A 755 -10.91 -4.83 -8.59
CA ALA A 755 -10.24 -4.69 -9.88
C ALA A 755 -9.57 -3.32 -10.02
N MET A 756 -10.23 -2.27 -9.56
CA MET A 756 -9.66 -0.92 -9.52
C MET A 756 -8.47 -0.83 -8.56
N GLN A 757 -8.63 -1.33 -7.33
CA GLN A 757 -7.58 -1.35 -6.31
C GLN A 757 -6.35 -2.13 -6.82
N GLN A 758 -6.57 -3.28 -7.46
CA GLN A 758 -5.52 -4.07 -8.11
C GLN A 758 -4.85 -3.32 -9.26
N ALA A 759 -5.62 -2.63 -10.12
CA ALA A 759 -5.09 -1.85 -11.23
C ALA A 759 -4.29 -0.62 -10.76
N LYS A 760 -4.69 -0.02 -9.63
CA LYS A 760 -4.06 1.16 -9.04
C LYS A 760 -2.96 0.81 -8.00
N GLY A 761 -2.81 -0.46 -7.63
CA GLY A 761 -1.88 -0.91 -6.59
C GLY A 761 -2.27 -0.46 -5.18
N TRP A 762 -3.56 -0.26 -4.92
CA TRP A 762 -4.10 0.12 -3.61
C TRP A 762 -4.34 -1.10 -2.71
N PRO A 763 -4.41 -0.93 -1.38
CA PRO A 763 -4.86 -1.98 -0.47
C PRO A 763 -6.19 -2.58 -0.92
N VAL A 764 -6.20 -3.89 -1.16
CA VAL A 764 -7.38 -4.60 -1.67
C VAL A 764 -8.34 -4.87 -0.52
N SER A 765 -9.42 -4.11 -0.47
CA SER A 765 -10.50 -4.26 0.51
C SER A 765 -11.83 -4.62 -0.15
N GLY A 766 -11.99 -4.29 -1.43
CA GLY A 766 -13.24 -4.35 -2.17
C GLY A 766 -14.28 -3.30 -1.78
N HIS A 767 -14.01 -2.47 -0.77
CA HIS A 767 -14.87 -1.34 -0.44
C HIS A 767 -14.70 -0.21 -1.45
N VAL A 768 -15.74 0.61 -1.60
CA VAL A 768 -15.69 1.82 -2.44
C VAL A 768 -15.52 3.03 -1.52
N PHE A 769 -14.29 3.52 -1.40
CA PHE A 769 -13.96 4.75 -0.70
C PHE A 769 -13.99 5.94 -1.67
N ALA A 770 -13.67 7.12 -1.14
CA ALA A 770 -13.55 8.34 -1.93
C ALA A 770 -12.55 8.19 -3.10
N GLY A 771 -11.46 7.44 -2.90
CA GLY A 771 -10.48 7.16 -3.95
C GLY A 771 -11.07 6.40 -5.15
N GLU A 772 -11.80 5.32 -4.89
CA GLU A 772 -12.48 4.54 -5.93
C GLU A 772 -13.57 5.36 -6.63
N TRP A 773 -14.29 6.19 -5.87
CA TRP A 773 -15.26 7.13 -6.44
C TRP A 773 -14.59 8.10 -7.41
N TYR A 774 -13.54 8.81 -6.98
CA TYR A 774 -12.90 9.82 -7.81
C TYR A 774 -12.22 9.21 -9.03
N GLY A 775 -11.61 8.03 -8.90
CA GLY A 775 -11.01 7.40 -10.07
C GLY A 775 -12.05 7.06 -11.14
N VAL A 776 -13.29 6.70 -10.77
CA VAL A 776 -14.36 6.44 -11.75
C VAL A 776 -15.03 7.73 -12.23
N VAL A 777 -15.42 8.61 -11.31
CA VAL A 777 -16.26 9.76 -11.61
C VAL A 777 -15.46 10.92 -12.19
N LYS A 778 -14.25 11.18 -11.68
CA LYS A 778 -13.37 12.28 -12.13
C LYS A 778 -12.30 11.81 -13.12
N ASP A 779 -11.55 10.76 -12.76
CA ASP A 779 -10.40 10.34 -13.58
C ASP A 779 -10.80 9.46 -14.79
N GLY A 780 -12.09 9.14 -14.91
CA GLY A 780 -12.63 8.38 -16.03
C GLY A 780 -12.16 6.92 -16.07
N TRP A 781 -11.69 6.36 -14.95
CA TRP A 781 -11.33 4.95 -14.85
C TRP A 781 -12.54 4.08 -15.13
N ARG A 782 -12.34 3.06 -15.97
CA ARG A 782 -13.37 2.09 -16.36
C ARG A 782 -12.77 0.70 -16.24
N LEU A 783 -13.63 -0.30 -16.12
CA LEU A 783 -13.20 -1.68 -16.27
C LEU A 783 -12.70 -1.87 -17.71
N ASP A 784 -11.48 -2.40 -17.85
CA ASP A 784 -10.97 -2.83 -19.15
C ASP A 784 -11.99 -3.79 -19.79
N ALA A 785 -12.21 -3.61 -21.11
CA ALA A 785 -13.21 -4.29 -21.96
C ALA A 785 -13.69 -5.62 -21.38
N PRO A 786 -15.01 -5.82 -21.25
CA PRO A 786 -15.61 -6.61 -20.18
C PRO A 786 -14.77 -7.86 -19.94
N ARG A 787 -13.98 -7.85 -18.85
CA ARG A 787 -13.75 -9.12 -18.16
C ARG A 787 -15.17 -9.64 -17.97
N ARG A 788 -15.54 -10.66 -18.75
CA ARG A 788 -16.72 -11.44 -18.46
C ARG A 788 -16.57 -11.72 -16.98
N PHE A 789 -17.42 -11.10 -16.15
CA PHE A 789 -17.59 -11.53 -14.77
C PHE A 789 -17.49 -13.04 -14.83
N ALA A 790 -16.57 -13.64 -14.06
CA ALA A 790 -16.46 -15.09 -14.00
C ALA A 790 -17.91 -15.61 -13.97
N PRO A 791 -18.32 -16.44 -14.96
CA PRO A 791 -19.74 -16.65 -15.16
C PRO A 791 -20.35 -17.02 -13.82
N SER A 792 -21.50 -16.43 -13.46
CA SER A 792 -22.17 -16.89 -12.25
C SER A 792 -22.36 -18.40 -12.34
N ALA A 793 -22.30 -19.09 -11.20
CA ALA A 793 -22.58 -20.51 -11.16
C ALA A 793 -23.85 -20.81 -11.97
N ARG A 794 -23.83 -21.89 -12.75
CA ARG A 794 -24.91 -22.22 -13.67
C ARG A 794 -25.58 -23.49 -13.18
N LYS A 795 -26.89 -23.44 -12.94
CA LYS A 795 -27.67 -24.66 -12.75
C LYS A 795 -27.64 -25.51 -14.02
N VAL A 796 -27.14 -26.73 -13.92
CA VAL A 796 -27.05 -27.69 -15.03
C VAL A 796 -28.35 -28.47 -15.15
N THR A 797 -28.79 -29.09 -14.05
CA THR A 797 -30.04 -29.86 -13.98
C THR A 797 -30.54 -30.01 -12.55
N ASP A 798 -31.84 -30.23 -12.37
CA ASP A 798 -32.32 -30.96 -11.20
C ASP A 798 -31.80 -32.41 -11.32
N ALA A 799 -31.07 -32.90 -10.31
CA ALA A 799 -30.48 -34.23 -10.35
C ALA A 799 -31.45 -35.27 -9.78
N THR A 800 -32.30 -34.88 -8.82
CA THR A 800 -33.30 -35.74 -8.21
C THR A 800 -34.67 -35.05 -8.15
N GLY A 801 -35.71 -35.84 -7.88
CA GLY A 801 -37.10 -35.37 -7.80
C GLY A 801 -37.99 -35.96 -8.90
N PRO A 802 -39.25 -35.49 -8.98
CA PRO A 802 -40.20 -35.94 -9.99
C PRO A 802 -39.68 -35.73 -11.41
N GLY A 803 -39.80 -36.75 -12.24
CA GLY A 803 -39.27 -36.82 -13.60
C GLY A 803 -37.82 -37.28 -13.71
N HIS A 804 -37.05 -37.27 -12.61
CA HIS A 804 -35.61 -37.58 -12.62
C HIS A 804 -35.30 -38.91 -11.93
N THR A 805 -35.90 -39.14 -10.77
CA THR A 805 -35.58 -40.31 -9.91
C THR A 805 -36.81 -41.11 -9.47
N ASP A 806 -37.99 -40.83 -10.05
CA ASP A 806 -39.24 -41.56 -9.77
C ASP A 806 -39.11 -43.07 -9.96
N ARG A 807 -38.36 -43.49 -10.99
CA ARG A 807 -38.19 -44.91 -11.28
C ARG A 807 -37.59 -45.65 -10.10
N PHE A 808 -36.71 -45.00 -9.35
CA PHE A 808 -36.05 -45.53 -8.15
C PHE A 808 -36.89 -45.38 -6.87
N GLY A 809 -38.09 -44.81 -6.99
CA GLY A 809 -38.95 -44.43 -5.88
C GLY A 809 -38.38 -43.26 -5.08
N MET A 810 -37.58 -42.37 -5.66
CA MET A 810 -36.93 -41.25 -4.95
C MET A 810 -37.50 -39.92 -5.43
N ALA A 811 -38.79 -39.66 -5.23
CA ALA A 811 -39.41 -38.40 -5.65
C ALA A 811 -39.05 -37.23 -4.72
N ALA A 812 -38.66 -37.50 -3.47
CA ALA A 812 -38.10 -36.52 -2.56
C ALA A 812 -36.86 -37.12 -1.87
N THR A 813 -35.73 -36.43 -1.92
CA THR A 813 -34.46 -36.90 -1.35
C THR A 813 -33.49 -35.73 -1.15
N ASP A 814 -32.48 -35.91 -0.30
CA ASP A 814 -31.43 -34.91 -0.10
C ASP A 814 -30.02 -35.49 -0.03
N LEU A 815 -29.06 -34.58 0.11
CA LEU A 815 -27.63 -34.80 0.09
C LEU A 815 -27.20 -35.37 -1.27
N GLY A 816 -26.56 -36.53 -1.28
CA GLY A 816 -25.87 -37.09 -2.44
C GLY A 816 -24.37 -36.90 -2.31
N VAL A 817 -23.79 -37.40 -1.22
CA VAL A 817 -22.33 -37.43 -1.06
C VAL A 817 -21.75 -38.46 -2.03
N MET A 818 -20.65 -38.12 -2.71
CA MET A 818 -20.22 -38.88 -3.89
C MET A 818 -18.77 -39.32 -3.86
N THR A 819 -18.51 -40.47 -4.48
CA THR A 819 -17.14 -40.91 -4.80
C THR A 819 -17.10 -41.68 -6.13
N ARG A 820 -15.90 -41.91 -6.66
CA ARG A 820 -15.69 -42.86 -7.75
C ARG A 820 -15.58 -44.26 -7.16
N THR A 821 -16.36 -45.19 -7.68
CA THR A 821 -16.24 -46.59 -7.30
C THR A 821 -14.96 -47.21 -7.90
N PRO A 822 -14.49 -48.35 -7.37
CA PRO A 822 -13.41 -49.12 -8.00
C PRO A 822 -13.63 -49.45 -9.48
N SER A 823 -14.89 -49.62 -9.92
CA SER A 823 -15.23 -49.82 -11.34
C SER A 823 -15.23 -48.54 -12.18
N GLY A 824 -15.04 -47.37 -11.56
CA GLY A 824 -14.93 -46.07 -12.21
C GLY A 824 -16.24 -45.29 -12.34
N ARG A 825 -17.36 -45.87 -11.88
CA ARG A 825 -18.69 -45.22 -11.87
C ARG A 825 -18.75 -44.15 -10.79
N ILE A 826 -19.69 -43.22 -10.92
CA ILE A 826 -20.04 -42.30 -9.84
C ILE A 826 -21.05 -43.01 -8.94
N LEU A 827 -20.76 -43.10 -7.65
CA LEU A 827 -21.70 -43.53 -6.62
C LEU A 827 -22.10 -42.31 -5.80
N ALA A 828 -23.41 -42.07 -5.66
CA ALA A 828 -23.95 -41.02 -4.81
C ALA A 828 -24.84 -41.63 -3.72
N VAL A 829 -24.58 -41.22 -2.47
CA VAL A 829 -25.32 -41.67 -1.29
C VAL A 829 -26.18 -40.53 -0.76
N PHE A 830 -27.48 -40.75 -0.75
CA PHE A 830 -28.50 -39.77 -0.37
C PHE A 830 -29.00 -40.02 1.06
N GLY A 831 -29.50 -38.96 1.69
CA GLY A 831 -30.07 -38.97 3.03
C GLY A 831 -31.51 -39.48 3.04
N ASP A 832 -32.37 -38.77 3.74
CA ASP A 832 -33.78 -39.13 3.88
C ASP A 832 -34.45 -39.13 2.51
N THR A 833 -35.13 -40.23 2.19
CA THR A 833 -35.69 -40.43 0.85
C THR A 833 -37.10 -41.00 0.93
N PHE A 834 -38.01 -40.40 0.15
CA PHE A 834 -39.44 -40.70 0.15
C PHE A 834 -39.94 -40.98 -1.27
N ARG A 835 -40.99 -41.81 -1.36
CA ARG A 835 -41.63 -42.10 -2.64
C ARG A 835 -42.49 -40.94 -3.13
N ASP A 836 -43.11 -40.22 -2.22
CA ASP A 836 -43.91 -39.04 -2.54
C ASP A 836 -43.01 -37.79 -2.60
N PRO A 837 -43.36 -36.75 -3.39
CA PRO A 837 -42.57 -35.53 -3.53
C PRO A 837 -42.75 -34.60 -2.32
N MET A 838 -42.53 -35.12 -1.10
CA MET A 838 -42.60 -34.36 0.14
C MET A 838 -41.89 -35.11 1.29
N VAL A 839 -41.24 -34.36 2.18
CA VAL A 839 -40.69 -34.92 3.43
C VAL A 839 -41.82 -35.49 4.30
N GLY A 840 -41.62 -36.70 4.80
CA GLY A 840 -42.60 -37.41 5.63
C GLY A 840 -43.70 -38.14 4.85
N GLY A 841 -43.55 -38.26 3.52
CA GLY A 841 -44.38 -39.15 2.69
C GLY A 841 -44.17 -40.63 3.00
N ASP A 842 -44.91 -41.50 2.31
CA ASP A 842 -44.78 -42.94 2.50
C ASP A 842 -43.40 -43.44 2.00
N ASP A 843 -43.00 -44.62 2.50
CA ASP A 843 -41.81 -45.33 2.01
C ASP A 843 -40.49 -44.57 2.28
N TRP A 844 -40.33 -44.12 3.53
CA TRP A 844 -39.11 -43.49 4.06
C TRP A 844 -37.94 -44.48 4.15
N ARG A 845 -36.84 -44.15 3.49
CA ARG A 845 -35.58 -44.91 3.47
C ARG A 845 -34.38 -43.95 3.64
N ALA A 846 -33.40 -44.33 4.46
CA ALA A 846 -32.12 -43.60 4.54
C ALA A 846 -30.98 -44.47 5.10
N PRO A 847 -29.73 -44.30 4.67
CA PRO A 847 -29.35 -43.72 3.39
C PRO A 847 -29.73 -44.67 2.23
N VAL A 848 -29.82 -44.13 1.02
CA VAL A 848 -29.96 -44.89 -0.23
C VAL A 848 -28.85 -44.47 -1.21
N ALA A 849 -28.57 -45.25 -2.26
CA ALA A 849 -27.56 -44.86 -3.23
C ALA A 849 -27.93 -45.15 -4.68
N LEU A 850 -27.42 -44.33 -5.58
CA LEU A 850 -27.56 -44.45 -7.04
C LEU A 850 -26.18 -44.42 -7.71
N TYR A 851 -26.09 -45.09 -8.85
CA TYR A 851 -24.95 -45.05 -9.75
C TYR A 851 -25.21 -44.14 -10.95
N SER A 852 -24.16 -43.44 -11.39
CA SER A 852 -24.13 -42.73 -12.65
C SER A 852 -22.89 -43.10 -13.46
N ASP A 853 -23.11 -43.31 -14.76
CA ASP A 853 -22.07 -43.53 -15.76
C ASP A 853 -21.74 -42.22 -16.53
N THR A 854 -22.25 -41.08 -16.05
CA THR A 854 -22.00 -39.76 -16.67
C THR A 854 -20.51 -39.43 -16.63
N THR A 855 -19.95 -39.14 -17.80
CA THR A 855 -18.55 -38.72 -17.96
C THR A 855 -18.39 -37.26 -18.37
N ARG A 856 -19.40 -36.71 -19.06
CA ARG A 856 -19.48 -35.29 -19.44
C ARG A 856 -20.42 -34.57 -18.47
N LEU A 857 -19.86 -33.87 -17.50
CA LEU A 857 -20.64 -33.27 -16.41
C LEU A 857 -21.51 -32.09 -16.90
N ASP A 858 -21.12 -31.41 -17.97
CA ASP A 858 -21.86 -30.28 -18.55
C ASP A 858 -23.26 -30.66 -19.07
N ASP A 859 -23.44 -31.96 -19.39
CA ASP A 859 -24.70 -32.53 -19.87
C ASP A 859 -25.66 -32.89 -18.72
N GLY A 860 -25.19 -32.77 -17.47
CA GLY A 860 -25.93 -33.15 -16.26
C GLY A 860 -25.78 -34.62 -15.89
N ILE A 861 -25.81 -34.89 -14.58
CA ILE A 861 -25.73 -36.23 -14.04
C ILE A 861 -26.99 -37.01 -14.35
N VAL A 862 -26.83 -38.25 -14.83
CA VAL A 862 -27.93 -39.16 -15.12
C VAL A 862 -27.75 -40.42 -14.30
N TRP A 863 -28.76 -40.75 -13.50
CA TRP A 863 -28.78 -41.95 -12.68
C TRP A 863 -29.17 -43.16 -13.50
N HIS A 864 -28.38 -44.23 -13.43
CA HIS A 864 -28.56 -45.43 -14.26
C HIS A 864 -29.13 -46.61 -13.48
N GLU A 865 -28.72 -46.77 -12.23
CA GLU A 865 -29.01 -47.94 -11.39
C GLU A 865 -29.05 -47.53 -9.91
N ALA A 866 -29.92 -48.16 -9.13
CA ALA A 866 -29.91 -48.09 -7.68
C ALA A 866 -28.98 -49.15 -7.06
N ALA A 867 -28.32 -48.82 -5.95
CA ALA A 867 -27.53 -49.77 -5.18
C ALA A 867 -28.41 -50.81 -4.47
N GLY A 868 -27.93 -52.05 -4.39
CA GLY A 868 -28.61 -53.18 -3.78
C GLY A 868 -29.04 -54.24 -4.79
N ALA A 869 -29.95 -55.11 -4.36
CA ALA A 869 -30.42 -56.24 -5.17
C ALA A 869 -31.41 -55.83 -6.29
N ASP A 870 -32.01 -54.64 -6.19
CA ASP A 870 -33.00 -54.12 -7.13
C ASP A 870 -32.47 -52.85 -7.80
N SER A 871 -32.00 -52.99 -9.04
CA SER A 871 -31.40 -51.90 -9.80
C SER A 871 -32.37 -50.77 -10.13
N ASN A 872 -33.68 -51.03 -10.04
CA ASN A 872 -34.72 -50.07 -10.39
C ASN A 872 -35.37 -49.45 -9.15
N TYR A 873 -34.93 -49.76 -7.94
CA TYR A 873 -35.58 -49.23 -6.74
C TYR A 873 -34.58 -49.07 -5.61
N ALA A 874 -34.38 -47.82 -5.18
CA ALA A 874 -33.37 -47.48 -4.19
C ALA A 874 -33.82 -47.94 -2.81
N ARG A 875 -33.17 -49.00 -2.31
CA ARG A 875 -33.41 -49.55 -0.97
C ARG A 875 -32.43 -48.95 0.01
N GLN A 876 -32.84 -48.94 1.27
CA GLN A 876 -31.99 -48.56 2.39
C GLN A 876 -30.72 -49.42 2.40
N LEU A 877 -29.55 -48.78 2.50
CA LEU A 877 -28.26 -49.47 2.41
C LEU A 877 -28.01 -50.42 3.60
N TRP A 878 -28.63 -50.17 4.74
CA TRP A 878 -28.56 -51.03 5.93
C TRP A 878 -29.89 -51.10 6.66
N PRO A 879 -30.38 -52.28 7.06
CA PRO A 879 -31.69 -52.40 7.70
C PRO A 879 -31.73 -51.77 9.10
N TYR A 880 -32.64 -50.81 9.29
CA TYR A 880 -33.10 -50.32 10.59
C TYR A 880 -34.50 -49.74 10.45
N GLU A 881 -35.22 -49.60 11.56
CA GLU A 881 -36.57 -49.01 11.58
C GLU A 881 -36.53 -47.52 11.94
N HIS A 882 -37.35 -46.72 11.28
CA HIS A 882 -37.53 -45.28 11.52
C HIS A 882 -38.44 -44.99 12.74
N THR A 883 -38.20 -45.68 13.86
CA THR A 883 -38.94 -45.46 15.12
C THR A 883 -38.35 -44.26 15.89
N ASP A 884 -39.20 -43.50 16.61
CA ASP A 884 -38.79 -42.35 17.43
C ASP A 884 -37.99 -41.26 16.68
N GLY A 885 -38.30 -41.08 15.39
CA GLY A 885 -37.59 -40.11 14.53
C GLY A 885 -36.15 -40.52 14.20
N ARG A 886 -35.79 -41.80 14.37
CA ARG A 886 -34.47 -42.31 14.03
C ARG A 886 -34.21 -42.22 12.53
N THR A 887 -33.06 -41.66 12.17
CA THR A 887 -32.56 -41.70 10.80
C THR A 887 -31.03 -41.78 10.76
N VAL A 888 -30.49 -42.25 9.64
CA VAL A 888 -29.07 -42.40 9.39
C VAL A 888 -28.72 -41.55 8.17
N LEU A 889 -28.01 -40.45 8.42
CA LEU A 889 -27.66 -39.49 7.38
C LEU A 889 -26.19 -39.65 6.98
N PRO A 890 -25.87 -39.75 5.68
CA PRO A 890 -24.49 -39.82 5.22
C PRO A 890 -23.82 -38.45 5.39
N SER A 891 -22.60 -38.40 5.93
CA SER A 891 -21.84 -37.13 5.95
C SER A 891 -20.85 -37.03 4.80
N ASP A 892 -20.15 -38.12 4.47
CA ASP A 892 -19.26 -38.19 3.31
C ASP A 892 -18.87 -39.66 3.01
N VAL A 893 -18.37 -39.89 1.79
CA VAL A 893 -17.99 -41.22 1.26
C VAL A 893 -16.64 -41.13 0.54
N ILE A 894 -15.79 -42.15 0.71
CA ILE A 894 -14.45 -42.24 0.11
C ILE A 894 -14.17 -43.65 -0.39
N THR A 895 -13.41 -43.77 -1.47
CA THR A 895 -12.90 -45.05 -1.99
C THR A 895 -11.43 -45.19 -1.68
N ILE A 896 -11.04 -46.30 -1.05
CA ILE A 896 -9.66 -46.63 -0.70
C ILE A 896 -9.38 -48.04 -1.20
N GLY A 897 -8.53 -48.15 -2.22
CA GLY A 897 -8.26 -49.43 -2.87
C GLY A 897 -9.55 -50.07 -3.43
N PRO A 898 -9.84 -51.34 -3.11
CA PRO A 898 -11.05 -52.02 -3.59
C PRO A 898 -12.31 -51.71 -2.77
N ASP A 899 -12.19 -50.95 -1.69
CA ASP A 899 -13.26 -50.73 -0.72
C ASP A 899 -13.78 -49.29 -0.77
N ILE A 900 -15.07 -49.14 -0.49
CA ILE A 900 -15.73 -47.87 -0.30
C ILE A 900 -16.13 -47.73 1.16
N PHE A 901 -15.79 -46.62 1.78
CA PHE A 901 -16.12 -46.30 3.17
C PHE A 901 -17.10 -45.14 3.22
N LEU A 902 -18.17 -45.32 3.96
CA LEU A 902 -19.21 -44.31 4.19
C LEU A 902 -19.22 -43.96 5.66
N HIS A 903 -19.17 -42.67 5.97
CA HIS A 903 -19.49 -42.23 7.31
C HIS A 903 -20.94 -41.78 7.42
N VAL A 904 -21.56 -42.18 8.52
CA VAL A 904 -22.95 -41.91 8.79
C VAL A 904 -23.15 -41.33 10.18
N MET A 905 -24.09 -40.39 10.26
CA MET A 905 -24.60 -39.81 11.50
C MET A 905 -25.87 -40.55 11.90
N ILE A 906 -25.84 -41.21 13.05
CA ILE A 906 -27.04 -41.82 13.63
C ILE A 906 -27.78 -40.73 14.40
N ASN A 907 -28.95 -40.34 13.91
CA ASN A 907 -29.79 -39.31 14.50
C ASN A 907 -30.99 -39.94 15.21
N GLN A 908 -31.41 -39.34 16.33
CA GLN A 908 -32.67 -39.64 17.00
C GLN A 908 -33.49 -38.36 17.10
N GLY A 909 -34.30 -38.12 16.07
CA GLY A 909 -34.82 -36.79 15.73
C GLY A 909 -33.79 -35.99 14.94
N LEU A 910 -34.26 -35.19 13.97
CA LEU A 910 -33.39 -34.35 13.16
C LEU A 910 -32.68 -33.32 14.06
N GLY A 911 -31.36 -33.23 13.95
CA GLY A 911 -30.53 -32.31 14.74
C GLY A 911 -29.87 -32.97 15.95
N ASN A 912 -30.25 -34.19 16.31
CA ASN A 912 -29.76 -34.87 17.51
C ASN A 912 -28.95 -36.13 17.14
N VAL A 913 -27.66 -35.91 16.86
CA VAL A 913 -26.70 -36.98 16.60
C VAL A 913 -26.40 -37.71 17.91
N VAL A 914 -26.68 -39.01 17.96
CA VAL A 914 -26.39 -39.85 19.14
C VAL A 914 -25.03 -40.52 19.07
N ARG A 915 -24.53 -40.77 17.85
CA ARG A 915 -23.18 -41.25 17.53
C ARG A 915 -22.96 -41.20 16.03
N THR A 916 -21.72 -41.42 15.61
CA THR A 916 -21.39 -41.66 14.20
C THR A 916 -20.70 -43.01 13.99
N GLU A 917 -20.79 -43.54 12.77
CA GLU A 917 -20.26 -44.87 12.41
C GLU A 917 -19.58 -44.83 11.04
N ILE A 918 -18.65 -45.78 10.79
CA ILE A 918 -18.10 -46.04 9.44
C ILE A 918 -18.64 -47.38 8.93
N TRP A 919 -19.22 -47.35 7.75
CA TRP A 919 -19.66 -48.53 7.00
C TRP A 919 -18.73 -48.78 5.81
N ARG A 920 -18.65 -50.03 5.37
CA ARG A 920 -17.80 -50.48 4.26
C ARG A 920 -18.63 -51.22 3.23
N SER A 921 -18.30 -51.01 1.96
CA SER A 921 -18.68 -51.85 0.84
C SER A 921 -17.43 -52.38 0.15
N GLY A 922 -17.38 -53.68 -0.12
CA GLY A 922 -16.31 -54.34 -0.87
C GLY A 922 -16.74 -54.82 -2.26
N ASP A 923 -17.93 -54.42 -2.70
CA ASP A 923 -18.57 -54.87 -3.93
C ASP A 923 -19.08 -53.69 -4.77
N ASP A 924 -18.23 -52.66 -4.89
CA ASP A 924 -18.45 -51.47 -5.70
C ASP A 924 -19.61 -50.57 -5.22
N GLY A 925 -20.03 -50.71 -3.96
CA GLY A 925 -21.13 -49.95 -3.35
C GLY A 925 -22.48 -50.68 -3.32
N LYS A 926 -22.55 -51.94 -3.79
CA LYS A 926 -23.81 -52.69 -3.91
C LYS A 926 -24.37 -53.15 -2.57
N SER A 927 -23.50 -53.61 -1.68
CA SER A 927 -23.87 -54.00 -0.32
C SER A 927 -22.96 -53.34 0.70
N TRP A 928 -23.52 -53.08 1.88
CA TRP A 928 -22.87 -52.31 2.94
C TRP A 928 -22.90 -53.06 4.26
N GLN A 929 -21.87 -52.87 5.07
CA GLN A 929 -21.80 -53.40 6.43
C GLN A 929 -21.10 -52.43 7.39
N PRO A 930 -21.56 -52.29 8.65
CA PRO A 930 -20.83 -51.55 9.66
C PRO A 930 -19.45 -52.17 9.91
N THR A 931 -18.42 -51.33 10.03
CA THR A 931 -17.05 -51.79 10.30
C THR A 931 -16.80 -52.08 11.79
N GLY A 932 -17.68 -51.56 12.67
CA GLY A 932 -17.50 -51.55 14.12
C GLY A 932 -16.87 -50.25 14.65
N ALA A 933 -16.33 -49.39 13.79
CA ALA A 933 -15.87 -48.06 14.17
C ALA A 933 -17.07 -47.19 14.59
N ARG A 934 -17.05 -46.72 15.83
CA ARG A 934 -18.09 -45.87 16.44
C ARG A 934 -17.44 -44.68 17.13
N PHE A 935 -17.98 -43.48 16.91
CA PHE A 935 -17.53 -42.25 17.54
C PHE A 935 -18.67 -41.64 18.35
N ASP A 936 -18.36 -41.23 19.57
CA ASP A 936 -19.32 -40.58 20.47
C ASP A 936 -19.73 -39.22 19.92
N ALA A 937 -21.02 -38.86 20.06
CA ALA A 937 -21.52 -37.58 19.57
C ALA A 937 -20.91 -36.36 20.27
N GLY A 938 -20.39 -36.53 21.49
CA GLY A 938 -19.66 -35.51 22.25
C GLY A 938 -18.16 -35.48 21.98
N LEU A 939 -17.63 -36.34 21.09
CA LEU A 939 -16.21 -36.39 20.79
C LEU A 939 -15.67 -35.01 20.36
N HIS A 940 -14.58 -34.59 20.99
CA HIS A 940 -13.98 -33.25 20.86
C HIS A 940 -14.96 -32.10 21.11
N GLY A 941 -15.91 -32.25 22.05
CA GLY A 941 -16.92 -31.21 22.30
C GLY A 941 -18.02 -31.15 21.23
N GLY A 942 -18.22 -32.25 20.50
CA GLY A 942 -19.21 -32.39 19.43
C GLY A 942 -18.74 -31.94 18.06
N PHE A 943 -17.45 -31.64 17.88
CA PHE A 943 -16.87 -31.25 16.59
C PHE A 943 -16.65 -32.44 15.62
N ALA A 944 -16.90 -33.67 16.06
CA ALA A 944 -16.69 -34.88 15.27
C ALA A 944 -18.00 -35.54 14.79
N GLN A 945 -19.10 -34.78 14.71
CA GLN A 945 -20.40 -35.30 14.30
C GLN A 945 -20.55 -35.32 12.78
N LEU A 946 -20.20 -34.23 12.11
CA LEU A 946 -20.35 -34.05 10.67
C LEU A 946 -18.96 -33.89 10.07
N TRP A 947 -18.53 -34.85 9.25
CA TRP A 947 -17.17 -34.81 8.70
C TRP A 947 -17.15 -34.95 7.18
N THR A 948 -16.03 -34.54 6.61
CA THR A 948 -15.63 -34.86 5.24
C THR A 948 -14.18 -35.34 5.26
N TRP A 949 -13.83 -36.19 4.29
CA TRP A 949 -12.53 -36.82 4.24
C TRP A 949 -12.02 -37.02 2.83
N GLU A 950 -10.70 -37.01 2.69
CA GLU A 950 -10.04 -37.34 1.45
C GLU A 950 -8.62 -37.88 1.73
N ARG A 951 -8.17 -38.78 0.87
CA ARG A 951 -6.84 -39.39 0.97
C ARG A 951 -5.80 -38.55 0.23
N ASP A 952 -4.58 -38.55 0.74
CA ASP A 952 -3.41 -38.09 0.02
C ASP A 952 -2.54 -39.29 -0.42
N ASP A 953 -1.62 -39.03 -1.35
CA ASP A 953 -0.63 -40.00 -1.83
C ASP A 953 0.43 -40.35 -0.76
N ASP A 954 0.40 -39.67 0.40
CA ASP A 954 1.27 -39.93 1.54
C ASP A 954 0.76 -41.04 2.48
N GLY A 955 -0.39 -41.64 2.14
CA GLY A 955 -1.04 -42.72 2.90
C GLY A 955 -1.82 -42.25 4.12
N TRP A 956 -2.08 -40.94 4.26
CA TRP A 956 -3.00 -40.38 5.23
C TRP A 956 -4.36 -40.07 4.61
N VAL A 957 -5.40 -40.24 5.43
CA VAL A 957 -6.74 -39.71 5.18
C VAL A 957 -6.94 -38.53 6.10
N TYR A 958 -7.18 -37.36 5.52
CA TYR A 958 -7.43 -36.11 6.23
C TYR A 958 -8.91 -35.92 6.44
N VAL A 959 -9.29 -35.47 7.63
CA VAL A 959 -10.69 -35.36 8.06
C VAL A 959 -10.94 -33.96 8.62
N PHE A 960 -11.73 -33.17 7.90
CA PHE A 960 -12.33 -31.97 8.45
C PHE A 960 -13.68 -32.31 9.07
N SER A 961 -13.96 -31.77 10.25
CA SER A 961 -15.24 -32.02 10.90
C SER A 961 -15.77 -30.86 11.75
N THR A 962 -17.09 -30.82 11.91
CA THR A 962 -17.85 -29.86 12.71
C THR A 962 -19.01 -30.56 13.46
N GLY A 963 -19.83 -29.77 14.16
CA GLY A 963 -21.09 -30.19 14.78
C GLY A 963 -22.25 -30.12 13.81
N PHE A 964 -23.21 -31.04 13.94
CA PHE A 964 -24.38 -31.10 13.06
C PHE A 964 -25.34 -29.91 13.26
N GLN A 965 -25.31 -29.28 14.44
CA GLN A 965 -26.21 -28.19 14.81
C GLN A 965 -25.78 -26.82 14.24
N ARG A 966 -24.70 -26.79 13.44
CA ARG A 966 -24.17 -25.57 12.79
C ARG A 966 -23.76 -24.48 13.80
N ASP A 967 -23.31 -24.91 14.97
CA ASP A 967 -22.92 -24.08 16.12
C ASP A 967 -21.40 -24.11 16.40
N LYS A 968 -20.62 -24.77 15.53
CA LYS A 968 -19.19 -25.04 15.73
C LYS A 968 -18.35 -24.63 14.52
N GLY A 969 -17.09 -24.29 14.79
CA GLY A 969 -16.04 -24.14 13.77
C GLY A 969 -15.59 -25.49 13.20
N LEU A 970 -14.46 -25.49 12.49
CA LEU A 970 -13.84 -26.71 11.95
C LEU A 970 -12.68 -27.20 12.83
N ILE A 971 -12.55 -28.50 12.99
CA ILE A 971 -11.31 -29.15 13.42
C ILE A 971 -10.74 -30.02 12.30
N LEU A 972 -9.43 -30.23 12.34
CA LEU A 972 -8.72 -31.12 11.42
C LEU A 972 -8.15 -32.33 12.18
N ARG A 973 -8.32 -33.50 11.59
CA ARG A 973 -7.76 -34.78 12.05
C ARG A 973 -7.17 -35.55 10.87
N ARG A 974 -6.39 -36.58 11.15
CA ARG A 974 -5.94 -37.54 10.13
C ARG A 974 -5.85 -38.97 10.67
N VAL A 975 -5.89 -39.96 9.79
CA VAL A 975 -5.71 -41.38 10.12
C VAL A 975 -4.99 -42.09 8.98
N ARG A 976 -4.22 -43.14 9.26
CA ARG A 976 -3.64 -43.98 8.20
C ARG A 976 -4.75 -44.75 7.49
N GLU A 977 -4.65 -44.87 6.17
CA GLU A 977 -5.69 -45.49 5.33
C GLU A 977 -6.02 -46.93 5.75
N ASP A 978 -5.01 -47.70 6.18
CA ASP A 978 -5.14 -49.08 6.68
C ASP A 978 -5.74 -49.17 8.09
N ARG A 979 -5.91 -48.03 8.77
CA ARG A 979 -6.43 -47.90 10.13
C ARG A 979 -7.69 -47.04 10.21
N ILE A 980 -8.33 -46.73 9.08
CA ILE A 980 -9.54 -45.89 9.04
C ILE A 980 -10.70 -46.43 9.90
N THR A 981 -10.76 -47.74 10.15
CA THR A 981 -11.79 -48.35 10.99
C THR A 981 -11.39 -48.47 12.47
N ASP A 982 -10.28 -47.88 12.89
CA ASP A 982 -9.81 -47.84 14.27
C ASP A 982 -10.01 -46.43 14.87
N PRO A 983 -11.05 -46.22 15.71
CA PRO A 983 -11.30 -44.92 16.32
C PRO A 983 -10.12 -44.36 17.13
N GLY A 984 -9.24 -45.22 17.65
CA GLY A 984 -8.08 -44.82 18.44
C GLY A 984 -6.87 -44.37 17.60
N ALA A 985 -6.90 -44.56 16.28
CA ALA A 985 -5.78 -44.24 15.38
C ALA A 985 -5.82 -42.80 14.83
N TYR A 986 -6.86 -42.03 15.14
CA TYR A 986 -7.03 -40.67 14.62
C TYR A 986 -6.17 -39.67 15.39
N GLU A 987 -5.35 -38.91 14.67
CA GLU A 987 -4.50 -37.86 15.20
C GLU A 987 -5.14 -36.48 15.00
N GLY A 988 -5.18 -35.67 16.05
CA GLY A 988 -5.64 -34.28 15.99
C GLY A 988 -4.58 -33.33 15.47
N TRP A 989 -5.01 -32.31 14.71
CA TRP A 989 -4.24 -31.09 14.46
C TRP A 989 -4.63 -30.04 15.50
N GLY A 990 -3.67 -29.61 16.31
CA GLY A 990 -3.97 -28.76 17.47
C GLY A 990 -2.86 -27.79 17.83
N TRP A 991 -3.25 -26.68 18.47
CA TRP A 991 -2.34 -25.69 19.01
C TRP A 991 -1.96 -26.05 20.44
N ARG A 992 -0.67 -26.19 20.70
CA ARG A 992 -0.13 -26.46 22.04
C ARG A 992 1.28 -25.91 22.15
N ASP A 993 1.60 -25.29 23.29
CA ASP A 993 2.94 -24.78 23.61
C ASP A 993 3.49 -23.81 22.53
N GLY A 994 2.61 -22.95 21.99
CA GLY A 994 2.98 -21.92 21.01
C GLY A 994 3.19 -22.42 19.58
N ARG A 995 2.75 -23.64 19.25
CA ARG A 995 2.85 -24.19 17.89
C ARG A 995 1.68 -25.11 17.53
N TRP A 996 1.37 -25.19 16.25
CA TRP A 996 0.51 -26.22 15.69
C TRP A 996 1.26 -27.55 15.55
N GLY A 997 0.58 -28.67 15.72
CA GLY A 997 1.17 -29.99 15.56
C GLY A 997 0.16 -31.13 15.49
N TRP A 998 0.54 -32.20 14.79
CA TRP A 998 -0.18 -33.47 14.78
C TRP A 998 0.01 -34.21 16.11
N GLY A 999 -1.04 -34.87 16.57
CA GLY A 999 -1.07 -35.55 17.87
C GLY A 999 -1.43 -34.63 19.05
N ASN A 1000 -1.57 -33.32 18.81
CA ASN A 1000 -2.14 -32.40 19.78
C ASN A 1000 -3.68 -32.59 19.86
N PRO A 1001 -4.33 -32.20 20.98
CA PRO A 1001 -5.78 -32.14 21.05
C PRO A 1001 -6.32 -31.26 19.91
N PRO A 1002 -7.31 -31.73 19.11
CA PRO A 1002 -7.87 -30.93 18.02
C PRO A 1002 -8.28 -29.55 18.51
N THR A 1003 -7.76 -28.52 17.85
CA THR A 1003 -8.09 -27.11 18.12
C THR A 1003 -8.85 -26.58 16.92
N PRO A 1004 -9.92 -25.78 17.10
CA PRO A 1004 -10.58 -25.12 15.98
C PRO A 1004 -9.56 -24.42 15.09
N VAL A 1005 -9.56 -24.75 13.80
CA VAL A 1005 -8.62 -24.17 12.81
C VAL A 1005 -9.08 -22.78 12.34
N LEU A 1006 -10.03 -22.18 13.08
CA LEU A 1006 -10.53 -20.81 12.98
C LEU A 1006 -10.55 -20.17 14.39
N GLU A 1007 -10.01 -18.95 14.59
CA GLU A 1007 -9.42 -18.45 15.86
C GLU A 1007 -10.40 -17.60 16.67
N ARG A 1008 -11.49 -17.15 16.05
CA ARG A 1008 -12.54 -16.46 16.80
C ARG A 1008 -13.44 -17.54 17.35
N GLU A 1009 -13.51 -17.67 18.68
CA GLU A 1009 -14.61 -18.34 19.35
C GLU A 1009 -15.54 -17.26 19.92
N PRO A 1010 -16.84 -17.25 19.55
CA PRO A 1010 -17.47 -18.14 18.56
C PRO A 1010 -16.95 -17.87 17.14
N SER A 1011 -16.84 -18.93 16.33
CA SER A 1011 -16.46 -18.84 14.92
C SER A 1011 -17.36 -17.84 14.21
N ALA A 1012 -16.76 -16.93 13.44
CA ALA A 1012 -17.50 -16.00 12.60
C ALA A 1012 -18.30 -16.76 11.52
N GLU A 1013 -17.80 -17.91 11.08
CA GLU A 1013 -18.47 -18.82 10.14
C GLU A 1013 -19.14 -19.98 10.86
N LYS A 1014 -20.30 -20.41 10.35
CA LYS A 1014 -21.10 -21.48 10.96
C LYS A 1014 -21.21 -22.64 9.99
N PHE A 1015 -20.44 -23.68 10.24
CA PHE A 1015 -20.30 -24.78 9.28
C PHE A 1015 -21.46 -25.77 9.36
N GLY A 1016 -22.02 -26.12 8.20
CA GLY A 1016 -22.88 -27.28 8.02
C GLY A 1016 -22.19 -28.38 7.22
N GLU A 1017 -22.91 -29.00 6.32
CA GLU A 1017 -22.44 -30.12 5.50
C GLU A 1017 -21.17 -29.73 4.70
N LEU A 1018 -20.23 -30.68 4.62
CA LEU A 1018 -18.86 -30.47 4.14
C LEU A 1018 -18.55 -31.44 3.00
N CYS A 1019 -17.69 -31.03 2.06
CA CYS A 1019 -17.08 -31.92 1.08
C CYS A 1019 -15.65 -31.47 0.76
N LEU A 1020 -14.69 -32.36 0.97
CA LEU A 1020 -13.27 -32.19 0.71
C LEU A 1020 -12.88 -33.16 -0.41
N ARG A 1021 -12.28 -32.66 -1.49
CA ARG A 1021 -11.69 -33.51 -2.53
C ARG A 1021 -10.33 -32.98 -2.95
N LYS A 1022 -9.43 -33.89 -3.32
CA LYS A 1022 -8.13 -33.53 -3.88
C LYS A 1022 -8.25 -33.51 -5.41
N ILE A 1023 -8.24 -32.33 -6.01
CA ILE A 1023 -8.42 -32.12 -7.46
C ILE A 1023 -7.18 -31.41 -7.99
N GLN A 1024 -6.52 -32.02 -8.98
CA GLN A 1024 -5.33 -31.44 -9.62
C GLN A 1024 -4.28 -30.95 -8.61
N ASN A 1025 -4.04 -31.77 -7.58
CA ASN A 1025 -3.11 -31.51 -6.47
C ASN A 1025 -3.46 -30.30 -5.58
N LYS A 1026 -4.69 -29.80 -5.63
CA LYS A 1026 -5.25 -28.84 -4.67
C LYS A 1026 -6.30 -29.54 -3.82
N TRP A 1027 -6.41 -29.12 -2.56
CA TRP A 1027 -7.48 -29.52 -1.68
C TRP A 1027 -8.63 -28.54 -1.85
N VAL A 1028 -9.76 -29.04 -2.33
CA VAL A 1028 -10.97 -28.26 -2.55
C VAL A 1028 -11.92 -28.58 -1.41
N LEU A 1029 -12.12 -27.61 -0.52
CA LEU A 1029 -13.07 -27.70 0.58
C LEU A 1029 -14.29 -26.86 0.22
N VAL A 1030 -15.45 -27.50 0.07
CA VAL A 1030 -16.75 -26.83 -0.03
C VAL A 1030 -17.58 -27.10 1.21
N ASN A 1031 -18.32 -26.08 1.66
CA ASN A 1031 -19.14 -26.19 2.86
C ASN A 1031 -20.41 -25.37 2.77
N PHE A 1032 -21.44 -25.81 3.48
CA PHE A 1032 -22.55 -24.95 3.86
C PHE A 1032 -22.09 -23.96 4.94
N ASP A 1033 -22.39 -22.67 4.77
CA ASP A 1033 -22.13 -21.61 5.74
C ASP A 1033 -23.44 -20.98 6.20
N ALA A 1034 -23.76 -21.10 7.50
CA ALA A 1034 -24.97 -20.56 8.13
C ALA A 1034 -24.78 -19.13 8.70
N SER A 1035 -23.66 -18.46 8.40
CA SER A 1035 -23.30 -17.17 9.02
C SER A 1035 -23.71 -15.92 8.24
N THR A 1036 -24.17 -16.06 7.00
CA THR A 1036 -24.33 -14.94 6.06
C THR A 1036 -25.66 -14.20 6.15
N THR A 1037 -25.72 -12.97 5.62
CA THR A 1037 -26.92 -12.13 5.63
C THR A 1037 -27.95 -12.64 4.60
N GLY A 1038 -28.82 -13.53 5.08
CA GLY A 1038 -29.71 -14.39 4.28
C GLY A 1038 -29.91 -15.77 4.95
N GLY A 1039 -28.98 -16.13 5.83
CA GLY A 1039 -29.03 -17.25 6.75
C GLY A 1039 -28.21 -18.47 6.32
N TYR A 1040 -27.83 -18.58 5.04
CA TYR A 1040 -27.10 -19.72 4.48
C TYR A 1040 -26.50 -19.49 3.09
N ASP A 1041 -25.30 -20.02 2.81
CA ASP A 1041 -24.62 -20.04 1.50
C ASP A 1041 -23.80 -21.35 1.28
N ILE A 1042 -23.30 -21.61 0.06
CA ILE A 1042 -22.19 -22.56 -0.18
C ILE A 1042 -20.90 -21.79 -0.41
N ASP A 1043 -19.93 -22.04 0.46
CA ASP A 1043 -18.58 -21.51 0.34
C ASP A 1043 -17.61 -22.56 -0.20
N LEU A 1044 -16.55 -22.08 -0.84
CA LEU A 1044 -15.46 -22.86 -1.41
C LEU A 1044 -14.11 -22.27 -0.99
N ARG A 1045 -13.16 -23.16 -0.67
CA ARG A 1045 -11.75 -22.83 -0.43
C ARG A 1045 -10.84 -23.77 -1.21
N LEU A 1046 -9.78 -23.20 -1.78
CA LEU A 1046 -8.68 -23.94 -2.39
C LEU A 1046 -7.47 -23.88 -1.45
N LEU A 1047 -6.93 -25.04 -1.09
CA LEU A 1047 -5.77 -25.18 -0.21
C LEU A 1047 -4.66 -25.95 -0.93
N ASP A 1048 -3.42 -25.57 -0.67
CA ASP A 1048 -2.21 -26.27 -1.08
C ASP A 1048 -1.93 -27.45 -0.15
N SER A 1049 -2.27 -27.32 1.12
CA SER A 1049 -2.16 -28.36 2.14
C SER A 1049 -3.41 -28.40 3.04
N PRO A 1050 -3.78 -29.57 3.60
CA PRO A 1050 -4.86 -29.66 4.58
C PRO A 1050 -4.61 -28.81 5.83
N THR A 1051 -3.35 -28.51 6.13
CA THR A 1051 -2.95 -27.69 7.30
C THR A 1051 -2.81 -26.21 6.98
N ASP A 1052 -3.21 -25.78 5.79
CA ASP A 1052 -3.14 -24.37 5.43
C ASP A 1052 -3.92 -23.50 6.40
N ASN A 1053 -3.44 -22.28 6.56
CA ASN A 1053 -4.09 -21.32 7.42
C ASN A 1053 -5.42 -20.86 6.78
N LEU A 1054 -6.53 -21.39 7.30
CA LEU A 1054 -7.87 -21.08 6.79
C LEU A 1054 -8.29 -19.61 6.97
N TYR A 1055 -7.57 -18.79 7.76
CA TYR A 1055 -7.79 -17.32 7.79
C TYR A 1055 -7.33 -16.64 6.52
N LEU A 1056 -6.24 -17.14 5.93
CA LEU A 1056 -5.59 -16.56 4.76
C LEU A 1056 -6.04 -17.23 3.47
N ALA A 1057 -6.56 -18.46 3.57
CA ALA A 1057 -7.12 -19.19 2.45
C ALA A 1057 -8.27 -18.40 1.82
N ARG A 1058 -8.14 -18.12 0.52
CA ARG A 1058 -9.16 -17.40 -0.25
C ARG A 1058 -10.46 -18.20 -0.24
N LYS A 1059 -11.53 -17.54 0.22
CA LYS A 1059 -12.90 -18.05 0.21
C LYS A 1059 -13.68 -17.44 -0.96
N THR A 1060 -14.40 -18.27 -1.69
CA THR A 1060 -15.38 -17.84 -2.70
C THR A 1060 -16.76 -18.38 -2.32
N THR A 1061 -17.82 -17.67 -2.72
CA THR A 1061 -19.21 -18.06 -2.43
C THR A 1061 -19.95 -18.29 -3.75
N PRO A 1062 -19.75 -19.45 -4.40
CA PRO A 1062 -20.28 -19.71 -5.73
C PRO A 1062 -21.81 -19.81 -5.78
N LEU A 1063 -22.47 -20.21 -4.69
CA LEU A 1063 -23.92 -20.35 -4.61
C LEU A 1063 -24.44 -19.66 -3.36
N ARG A 1064 -25.44 -18.78 -3.54
CA ARG A 1064 -26.00 -17.96 -2.47
C ARG A 1064 -27.41 -18.36 -2.07
N GLY A 1065 -27.73 -18.20 -0.80
CA GLY A 1065 -29.08 -18.30 -0.28
C GLY A 1065 -30.00 -17.21 -0.86
N SER A 1066 -31.25 -17.56 -1.14
CA SER A 1066 -32.28 -16.62 -1.58
C SER A 1066 -33.62 -16.84 -0.87
N ALA A 1067 -34.52 -15.85 -0.99
CA ALA A 1067 -35.91 -16.08 -0.69
C ALA A 1067 -36.54 -17.01 -1.75
N TRP A 1068 -37.59 -17.74 -1.35
CA TRP A 1068 -38.45 -18.45 -2.31
C TRP A 1068 -39.05 -17.45 -3.30
N GLY A 1069 -38.93 -17.74 -4.60
CA GLY A 1069 -39.39 -16.85 -5.69
C GLY A 1069 -38.31 -15.93 -6.25
N ASP A 1070 -37.18 -15.75 -5.55
CA ASP A 1070 -36.01 -14.95 -5.99
C ASP A 1070 -34.83 -15.83 -6.42
N GLU A 1071 -35.12 -17.05 -6.86
CA GLU A 1071 -34.12 -18.04 -7.28
C GLU A 1071 -33.55 -17.70 -8.67
N GLY A 1072 -32.30 -18.10 -8.89
CA GLY A 1072 -31.55 -17.87 -10.11
C GLY A 1072 -30.49 -18.95 -10.35
N ASN A 1073 -29.56 -18.67 -11.25
CA ASN A 1073 -28.50 -19.64 -11.59
C ASN A 1073 -27.53 -19.90 -10.43
N ASP A 1074 -27.28 -18.87 -9.61
CA ASP A 1074 -26.38 -18.87 -8.45
C ASP A 1074 -27.11 -18.54 -7.14
N ARG A 1075 -28.44 -18.47 -7.14
CA ARG A 1075 -29.29 -18.09 -6.00
C ARG A 1075 -30.36 -19.14 -5.76
N ILE A 1076 -30.37 -19.74 -4.57
CA ILE A 1076 -31.23 -20.89 -4.28
C ILE A 1076 -31.87 -20.71 -2.91
N ALA A 1077 -33.18 -20.95 -2.82
CA ALA A 1077 -33.88 -20.92 -1.55
C ALA A 1077 -33.63 -22.20 -0.75
N GLN A 1078 -33.31 -22.04 0.53
CA GLN A 1078 -33.05 -23.10 1.52
C GLN A 1078 -32.14 -24.21 0.99
N LEU A 1079 -31.03 -23.81 0.38
CA LEU A 1079 -30.01 -24.71 -0.14
C LEU A 1079 -29.14 -25.28 1.00
N TYR A 1080 -28.56 -26.48 0.85
CA TYR A 1080 -27.61 -27.08 1.81
C TYR A 1080 -26.89 -28.30 1.20
N GLY A 1081 -26.01 -28.95 1.95
CA GLY A 1081 -25.47 -30.25 1.55
C GLY A 1081 -24.65 -30.25 0.26
N PRO A 1082 -23.57 -29.44 0.12
CA PRO A 1082 -22.77 -29.45 -1.09
C PRO A 1082 -21.94 -30.74 -1.19
N SER A 1083 -21.87 -31.32 -2.38
CA SER A 1083 -20.93 -32.41 -2.71
C SER A 1083 -20.28 -32.16 -4.07
N ILE A 1084 -18.97 -32.37 -4.16
CA ILE A 1084 -18.23 -32.22 -5.42
C ILE A 1084 -18.47 -33.45 -6.30
N VAL A 1085 -18.95 -33.23 -7.52
CA VAL A 1085 -19.26 -34.32 -8.46
C VAL A 1085 -17.96 -34.95 -8.98
N PRO A 1086 -17.75 -36.27 -8.85
CA PRO A 1086 -16.51 -36.90 -9.28
C PRO A 1086 -16.28 -36.77 -10.79
N GLY A 1087 -15.08 -36.33 -11.19
CA GLY A 1087 -14.78 -35.90 -12.56
C GLY A 1087 -14.68 -34.40 -12.75
N SER A 1088 -15.05 -33.62 -11.72
CA SER A 1088 -14.75 -32.19 -11.67
C SER A 1088 -13.26 -31.91 -11.82
N THR A 1089 -12.96 -30.77 -12.43
CA THR A 1089 -11.62 -30.17 -12.51
C THR A 1089 -11.68 -28.75 -11.97
N LEU A 1090 -10.55 -28.10 -11.71
CA LEU A 1090 -10.54 -26.69 -11.31
C LEU A 1090 -11.06 -25.78 -12.43
N ASP A 1091 -10.94 -26.16 -13.71
CA ASP A 1091 -11.52 -25.36 -14.81
C ASP A 1091 -13.01 -25.64 -15.05
N ASN A 1092 -13.51 -26.78 -14.55
CA ASN A 1092 -14.88 -27.23 -14.72
C ASN A 1092 -15.34 -27.97 -13.46
N LEU A 1093 -15.62 -27.21 -12.41
CA LEU A 1093 -16.02 -27.76 -11.12
C LEU A 1093 -17.54 -27.91 -11.10
N HIS A 1094 -18.04 -29.07 -10.69
CA HIS A 1094 -19.47 -29.32 -10.54
C HIS A 1094 -19.80 -29.65 -9.09
N LEU A 1095 -20.85 -29.00 -8.59
CA LEU A 1095 -21.39 -29.24 -7.25
C LEU A 1095 -22.79 -29.82 -7.36
N LEU A 1096 -23.07 -30.84 -6.55
CA LEU A 1096 -24.42 -31.26 -6.23
C LEU A 1096 -24.83 -30.57 -4.93
N VAL A 1097 -25.99 -29.91 -4.91
CA VAL A 1097 -26.49 -29.15 -3.76
C VAL A 1097 -27.95 -29.47 -3.53
N SER A 1098 -28.31 -29.67 -2.26
CA SER A 1098 -29.67 -29.96 -1.84
C SER A 1098 -30.50 -28.69 -1.64
N GLN A 1099 -31.81 -28.81 -1.76
CA GLN A 1099 -32.77 -27.75 -1.49
C GLN A 1099 -33.98 -28.35 -0.77
N TRP A 1100 -34.40 -27.71 0.32
CA TRP A 1100 -35.55 -28.14 1.09
C TRP A 1100 -36.45 -26.97 1.48
N ASN A 1101 -37.72 -26.96 1.07
CA ASN A 1101 -38.72 -26.08 1.68
C ASN A 1101 -39.26 -26.69 2.97
N THR A 1102 -38.69 -26.28 4.09
CA THR A 1102 -39.10 -26.77 5.42
C THR A 1102 -40.56 -26.47 5.78
N ALA A 1103 -41.15 -25.40 5.21
CA ALA A 1103 -42.54 -25.00 5.51
C ALA A 1103 -43.57 -25.81 4.70
N ALA A 1104 -43.27 -26.08 3.43
CA ALA A 1104 -44.16 -26.81 2.53
C ALA A 1104 -43.85 -28.31 2.44
N GLY A 1105 -42.69 -28.75 2.94
CA GLY A 1105 -42.16 -30.11 2.79
C GLY A 1105 -41.62 -30.42 1.37
N TRP A 1106 -41.77 -29.50 0.42
CA TRP A 1106 -41.34 -29.61 -0.98
C TRP A 1106 -41.00 -28.23 -1.60
N PRO A 1107 -39.97 -28.08 -2.44
CA PRO A 1107 -39.04 -29.11 -2.94
C PRO A 1107 -38.18 -29.74 -1.85
N TYR A 1108 -37.81 -31.00 -2.06
CA TYR A 1108 -36.81 -31.75 -1.28
C TYR A 1108 -36.01 -32.59 -2.27
N ARG A 1109 -34.93 -32.00 -2.79
CA ARG A 1109 -34.20 -32.52 -3.96
C ARG A 1109 -32.74 -32.10 -3.96
N ALA A 1110 -31.95 -32.74 -4.81
CA ALA A 1110 -30.57 -32.38 -5.13
C ALA A 1110 -30.47 -31.85 -6.57
N MET A 1111 -29.60 -30.88 -6.78
CA MET A 1111 -29.45 -30.11 -8.02
C MET A 1111 -27.96 -29.99 -8.37
N GLN A 1112 -27.63 -30.06 -9.65
CA GLN A 1112 -26.26 -29.92 -10.11
C GLN A 1112 -25.99 -28.49 -10.62
N PHE A 1113 -24.86 -27.94 -10.22
CA PHE A 1113 -24.35 -26.63 -10.63
C PHE A 1113 -22.94 -26.74 -11.19
N GLU A 1114 -22.68 -26.00 -12.26
CA GLU A 1114 -21.35 -25.76 -12.81
C GLU A 1114 -20.79 -24.48 -12.18
N ILE A 1115 -19.59 -24.57 -11.63
CA ILE A 1115 -18.84 -23.49 -11.00
C ILE A 1115 -17.63 -23.17 -11.89
N PRO A 1116 -17.67 -22.07 -12.65
CA PRO A 1116 -16.60 -21.74 -13.58
C PRO A 1116 -15.43 -21.05 -12.84
N ARG A 1117 -14.26 -21.70 -12.86
CA ARG A 1117 -12.98 -21.26 -12.24
C ARG A 1117 -13.13 -20.84 -10.75
N PRO A 1118 -13.10 -21.81 -9.82
CA PRO A 1118 -13.28 -21.64 -8.38
C PRO A 1118 -12.16 -20.82 -7.69
#